data_AF-A0A425D7R2-F1
#
_entry.id   AF-A0A425D7R2-F1
#
_cell.length_a   1.000
_cell.length_b   1.000
_cell.length_c   1.000
_cell.angle_alpha   90.00
_cell.angle_beta   90.00
_cell.angle_gamma   90.00
#
_symmetry.space_group_name_H-M   'P 1'
#
loop_
_entity.id
_entity.type
_entity.pdbx_description
1 polymer ?
#
loop_
_entity_poly.entity_id
_entity_poly.type
_entity_poly.pdbx_seq_one_letter_code
_entity_poly.pdbx_strand_id
1 'polypeptide(L)'
;MQLPAYRQDWKENPKPFYFRCTILKSSRWRKPLKVVLALMAAYVFMDGLVTLFMYATLTHGPVPLPHSLIEMEAAIASSPVRIEDAELLHLSYLNAVCTHEKDAVISWAYNSSVVDRSLLLTPDTPTPVLVQALSNCPDIDIFLPSSIRDHGYCEDSMAYVLYLRARALPEWVVDMTFHHAGKSFTYFDLCPRSAMLFMNHYWHNLPFRSDFPRHKKVVLMPNVEMYELKAEHYHRADYVLAKTLDAYSRLTRWYTQHQPPSHINNNRWFRRHIDNISRHTKVLYTQHTSSDPTILSRMTSPYSTKKTFQTLSFLHVNGRSVHKNTLAILDCWQSRPDLPPLVVYAKDDRSNAHYHALFPDGSNNVQYHHGTDVDPIAFGAILAAAPVILCPSAMEGYVAVLLLGRVVVTCPYRCRFGHYINQARAAGAVVVTTDGLPMREFVDKSNGVLVAAELLKPPVWTEDFWSLGQEMGRQYKVHQHWRVGTGMEWTVTGRAICDAVDKIVTMSPRERQGKAAAGRLRYLHQLTFFKKQMLAFLVELQEQDERALDGDRAVDTTSNMEESCATFKRTTIRLDETDQSACDNPCGSIPQHIVVMVNESAVVAPRGIVETSVEKTLAGDFTLAKKLGIDLVAACTASLFVSPIITTIDRAIMENASGKRVLAQGLREISHDFVRNPLAFIKRKDFLLIYGLYIATYGTANTIDTISEFAGTDSGMPKLIGTTAVNVTLCVAKDREFARMFGVIAPTKFPLASLGLFAMRDALSVGATFIAPPVIAKYFEKAGMDKTTASSSALLLCPSLAQLVSTPLHLLSLDIYNHRSQPMKNRVSFISREYIRSATARISRTIPAFGLGGIGNKHLREELNAKLLLHSS
;
A
#
# COMPACT_ATOMS: atom_id res chain seq x y z
N MET A 1 -46.36 -21.16 -17.93
CA MET A 1 -45.92 -19.76 -18.15
C MET A 1 -44.41 -19.73 -17.92
N GLN A 2 -43.66 -19.86 -19.01
CA GLN A 2 -42.19 -20.00 -19.01
C GLN A 2 -41.53 -18.60 -18.98
N LEU A 3 -40.58 -18.41 -18.08
CA LEU A 3 -39.56 -17.36 -18.13
C LEU A 3 -38.18 -18.04 -18.26
N PRO A 4 -37.22 -17.48 -19.02
CA PRO A 4 -36.17 -18.25 -19.65
C PRO A 4 -34.98 -18.54 -18.72
N ALA A 5 -34.52 -19.78 -18.77
CA ALA A 5 -33.31 -20.27 -18.15
C ALA A 5 -32.07 -19.56 -18.72
N TYR A 6 -31.30 -18.88 -17.87
CA TYR A 6 -29.97 -18.38 -18.21
C TYR A 6 -28.97 -19.54 -18.14
N ARG A 7 -28.96 -20.36 -19.20
CA ARG A 7 -27.97 -21.42 -19.42
C ARG A 7 -26.71 -20.75 -19.97
N GLN A 8 -25.72 -20.54 -19.11
CA GLN A 8 -24.43 -20.02 -19.53
C GLN A 8 -23.64 -21.20 -20.12
N ASP A 9 -23.78 -21.39 -21.43
CA ASP A 9 -22.98 -22.36 -22.18
C ASP A 9 -21.50 -21.97 -22.08
N TRP A 10 -20.75 -22.74 -21.31
CA TRP A 10 -19.29 -22.73 -21.31
C TRP A 10 -18.80 -23.21 -22.68
N LYS A 11 -18.63 -22.27 -23.63
CA LYS A 11 -17.89 -22.55 -24.85
C LYS A 11 -16.43 -22.78 -24.49
N GLU A 12 -16.04 -24.04 -24.72
CA GLU A 12 -14.71 -24.62 -24.82
C GLU A 12 -13.56 -23.63 -25.10
N ASN A 13 -12.41 -23.94 -24.51
CA ASN A 13 -11.05 -23.46 -24.82
C ASN A 13 -10.91 -22.74 -26.19
N PRO A 14 -10.12 -21.66 -26.26
CA PRO A 14 -9.56 -21.28 -27.56
C PRO A 14 -8.58 -22.39 -27.96
N LYS A 15 -9.06 -23.36 -28.75
CA LYS A 15 -8.21 -24.09 -29.69
C LYS A 15 -7.34 -23.04 -30.38
N PRO A 16 -6.02 -23.27 -30.53
CA PRO A 16 -5.13 -22.30 -31.16
C PRO A 16 -5.78 -21.89 -32.47
N PHE A 17 -6.08 -20.60 -32.60
CA PHE A 17 -6.70 -20.00 -33.78
C PHE A 17 -5.67 -20.09 -34.92
N TYR A 18 -5.49 -21.30 -35.45
CA TYR A 18 -4.98 -21.50 -36.80
C TYR A 18 -6.03 -20.89 -37.70
N PHE A 19 -5.81 -19.63 -38.08
CA PHE A 19 -6.45 -19.05 -39.24
C PHE A 19 -6.15 -19.98 -40.44
N ARG A 20 -7.05 -20.92 -40.73
CA ARG A 20 -7.30 -21.38 -42.10
C ARG A 20 -7.96 -20.20 -42.82
N CYS A 21 -7.16 -19.16 -43.06
CA CYS A 21 -7.56 -17.97 -43.77
C CYS A 21 -7.53 -18.30 -45.27
N THR A 22 -8.65 -18.79 -45.80
CA THR A 22 -8.90 -18.82 -47.24
C THR A 22 -8.94 -17.40 -47.84
N ILE A 23 -8.89 -16.36 -47.00
CA ILE A 23 -8.84 -14.93 -47.35
C ILE A 23 -7.41 -14.45 -47.71
N LEU A 24 -6.36 -15.23 -47.43
CA LEU A 24 -4.96 -14.83 -47.69
C LEU A 24 -4.49 -14.95 -49.17
N LYS A 25 -5.38 -15.34 -50.09
CA LYS A 25 -5.08 -15.38 -51.53
C LYS A 25 -5.33 -14.07 -52.29
N SER A 26 -6.00 -13.07 -51.71
CA SER A 26 -6.16 -11.77 -52.39
C SER A 26 -5.03 -10.79 -52.01
N SER A 27 -4.34 -10.24 -53.02
CA SER A 27 -3.17 -9.36 -52.80
C SER A 27 -3.51 -8.04 -52.09
N ARG A 28 -4.81 -7.71 -51.99
CA ARG A 28 -5.33 -6.43 -51.49
C ARG A 28 -5.17 -6.23 -49.97
N TRP A 29 -5.09 -7.31 -49.19
CA TRP A 29 -5.04 -7.26 -47.71
C TRP A 29 -3.65 -7.46 -47.10
N ARG A 30 -2.63 -7.77 -47.90
CA ARG A 30 -1.26 -8.02 -47.39
C ARG A 30 -0.59 -6.76 -46.81
N LYS A 31 -0.86 -5.60 -47.40
CA LYS A 31 -0.31 -4.31 -46.94
C LYS A 31 -0.92 -3.84 -45.61
N PRO A 32 -2.25 -3.80 -45.42
CA PRO A 32 -2.83 -3.40 -44.13
C PRO A 32 -2.49 -4.41 -43.02
N LEU A 33 -2.44 -5.72 -43.30
CA LEU A 33 -2.04 -6.72 -42.31
C LEU A 33 -0.59 -6.53 -41.83
N LYS A 34 0.34 -6.21 -42.74
CA LYS A 34 1.73 -5.88 -42.37
C LYS A 34 1.83 -4.63 -41.51
N VAL A 35 1.01 -3.61 -41.76
CA VAL A 35 0.97 -2.38 -40.95
C VAL A 35 0.41 -2.67 -39.55
N VAL A 36 -0.67 -3.45 -39.45
CA VAL A 36 -1.23 -3.85 -38.14
C VAL A 36 -0.23 -4.68 -37.35
N LEU A 37 0.45 -5.64 -37.99
CA LEU A 37 1.50 -6.43 -37.35
C LEU A 37 2.71 -5.58 -36.93
N ALA A 38 3.10 -4.57 -37.72
CA ALA A 38 4.17 -3.64 -37.36
C ALA A 38 3.78 -2.72 -36.19
N LEU A 39 2.52 -2.25 -36.15
CA LEU A 39 1.99 -1.46 -35.04
C LEU A 39 1.86 -2.29 -33.76
N MET A 40 1.44 -3.55 -33.86
CA MET A 40 1.43 -4.50 -32.74
C MET A 40 2.85 -4.77 -32.24
N ALA A 41 3.82 -4.99 -33.14
CA ALA A 41 5.22 -5.18 -32.77
C ALA A 41 5.83 -3.94 -32.12
N ALA A 42 5.51 -2.74 -32.63
CA ALA A 42 5.94 -1.47 -32.04
C ALA A 42 5.30 -1.23 -30.66
N TYR A 43 4.02 -1.56 -30.49
CA TYR A 43 3.35 -1.51 -29.19
C TYR A 43 3.99 -2.47 -28.19
N VAL A 44 4.20 -3.74 -28.56
CA VAL A 44 4.86 -4.74 -27.70
C VAL A 44 6.29 -4.32 -27.37
N PHE A 45 7.02 -3.70 -28.30
CA PHE A 45 8.36 -3.17 -28.05
C PHE A 45 8.35 -1.97 -27.09
N MET A 46 7.44 -1.02 -27.25
CA MET A 46 7.30 0.13 -26.35
C MET A 46 6.80 -0.26 -24.96
N ASP A 47 5.83 -1.17 -24.87
CA ASP A 47 5.35 -1.76 -23.62
C ASP A 47 6.45 -2.58 -22.93
N GLY A 48 7.25 -3.31 -23.72
CA GLY A 48 8.45 -4.01 -23.25
C GLY A 48 9.53 -3.07 -22.71
N LEU A 49 9.78 -1.93 -23.35
CA LEU A 49 10.73 -0.91 -22.87
C LEU A 49 10.24 -0.21 -21.59
N VAL A 50 8.94 0.13 -21.50
CA VAL A 50 8.35 0.68 -20.28
C VAL A 50 8.40 -0.35 -19.16
N THR A 51 8.11 -1.62 -19.44
CA THR A 51 8.21 -2.70 -18.47
C THR A 51 9.65 -2.93 -18.02
N LEU A 52 10.63 -2.88 -18.94
CA LEU A 52 12.05 -3.02 -18.63
C LEU A 52 12.58 -1.83 -17.83
N PHE A 53 12.17 -0.60 -18.15
CA PHE A 53 12.50 0.60 -17.39
C PHE A 53 11.88 0.54 -15.98
N MET A 54 10.61 0.13 -15.87
CA MET A 54 9.93 -0.06 -14.57
C MET A 54 10.58 -1.19 -13.77
N TYR A 55 11.04 -2.25 -14.42
CA TYR A 55 11.81 -3.32 -13.80
C TYR A 55 13.16 -2.79 -13.26
N ALA A 56 13.94 -2.09 -14.09
CA ALA A 56 15.26 -1.60 -13.72
C ALA A 56 15.24 -0.48 -12.66
N THR A 57 14.17 0.30 -12.56
CA THR A 57 14.09 1.47 -11.67
C THR A 57 13.21 1.29 -10.44
N LEU A 58 12.31 0.28 -10.40
CA LEU A 58 11.26 0.21 -9.37
C LEU A 58 11.04 -1.18 -8.73
N THR A 59 11.65 -2.26 -9.23
CA THR A 59 11.63 -3.54 -8.48
C THR A 59 12.78 -3.54 -7.50
N HIS A 60 12.48 -3.21 -6.26
CA HIS A 60 13.44 -3.37 -5.18
C HIS A 60 13.37 -4.80 -4.65
N GLY A 61 14.50 -5.51 -4.65
CA GLY A 61 14.61 -6.82 -3.99
C GLY A 61 14.29 -6.74 -2.49
N PRO A 62 14.06 -7.90 -1.84
CA PRO A 62 13.92 -7.95 -0.39
C PRO A 62 15.16 -7.35 0.28
N VAL A 63 14.96 -6.65 1.40
CA VAL A 63 16.09 -6.14 2.19
C VAL A 63 16.79 -7.36 2.79
N PRO A 64 18.12 -7.51 2.61
CA PRO A 64 18.82 -8.65 3.18
C PRO A 64 18.68 -8.62 4.70
N LEU A 65 18.42 -9.79 5.30
CA LEU A 65 18.46 -9.92 6.74
C LEU A 65 19.88 -9.65 7.25
N PRO A 66 20.03 -9.04 8.44
CA PRO A 66 21.32 -8.97 9.13
C PRO A 66 21.96 -10.35 9.26
N HIS A 67 23.29 -10.42 9.13
CA HIS A 67 24.04 -11.68 9.23
C HIS A 67 23.73 -12.47 10.51
N SER A 68 23.57 -11.79 11.64
CA SER A 68 23.21 -12.42 12.92
C SER A 68 21.86 -13.16 12.89
N LEU A 69 20.88 -12.66 12.14
CA LEU A 69 19.59 -13.33 11.99
C LEU A 69 19.69 -14.53 11.06
N ILE A 70 20.48 -14.43 9.99
CA ILE A 70 20.76 -15.55 9.07
C ILE A 70 21.48 -16.69 9.81
N GLU A 71 22.49 -16.35 10.61
CA GLU A 71 23.20 -17.33 11.44
C GLU A 71 22.27 -17.99 12.46
N MET A 72 21.36 -17.23 13.07
CA MET A 72 20.35 -17.77 13.98
C MET A 72 19.40 -18.75 13.26
N GLU A 73 18.89 -18.40 12.08
CA GLU A 73 18.05 -19.30 11.28
C GLU A 73 18.80 -20.58 10.90
N ALA A 74 20.05 -20.46 10.46
CA ALA A 74 20.89 -21.60 10.10
C ALA A 74 21.17 -22.51 11.32
N ALA A 75 21.50 -21.94 12.48
CA ALA A 75 21.76 -22.69 13.70
C ALA A 75 20.52 -23.41 14.24
N ILE A 76 19.33 -22.81 14.10
CA ILE A 76 18.07 -23.47 14.44
C ILE A 76 17.80 -24.61 13.45
N ALA A 77 18.00 -24.37 12.14
CA ALA A 77 17.77 -25.38 11.12
C ALA A 77 18.70 -26.61 11.23
N SER A 78 19.91 -26.44 11.78
CA SER A 78 20.86 -27.53 12.00
C SER A 78 20.69 -28.27 13.32
N SER A 79 19.85 -27.77 14.24
CA SER A 79 19.68 -28.34 15.58
C SER A 79 18.40 -29.18 15.67
N PRO A 80 18.39 -30.28 16.45
CA PRO A 80 17.17 -31.03 16.68
C PRO A 80 16.17 -30.17 17.47
N VAL A 81 15.04 -29.84 16.85
CA VAL A 81 14.02 -29.02 17.50
C VAL A 81 13.15 -29.88 18.42
N ARG A 82 13.17 -29.53 19.71
CA ARG A 82 12.29 -30.08 20.74
C ARG A 82 11.57 -28.92 21.41
N ILE A 83 10.25 -28.96 21.36
CA ILE A 83 9.37 -28.04 22.07
C ILE A 83 8.54 -28.89 23.02
N GLU A 84 8.54 -28.54 24.29
CA GLU A 84 7.83 -29.32 25.31
C GLU A 84 6.33 -29.20 25.09
N ASP A 85 5.61 -30.32 25.17
CA ASP A 85 4.16 -30.34 25.04
C ASP A 85 3.49 -29.42 26.09
N ALA A 86 4.10 -29.26 27.27
CA ALA A 86 3.64 -28.34 28.31
C ALA A 86 3.67 -26.87 27.86
N GLU A 87 4.66 -26.46 27.06
CA GLU A 87 4.77 -25.11 26.52
C GLU A 87 3.69 -24.83 25.47
N LEU A 88 3.44 -25.79 24.57
CA LEU A 88 2.36 -25.70 23.57
C LEU A 88 0.97 -25.66 24.22
N LEU A 89 0.81 -26.42 25.30
CA LEU A 89 -0.42 -26.49 26.07
C LEU A 89 -0.69 -25.18 26.83
N HIS A 90 0.35 -24.60 27.44
CA HIS A 90 0.26 -23.32 28.13
C HIS A 90 -0.21 -22.20 27.21
N LEU A 91 0.33 -22.11 25.99
CA LEU A 91 -0.15 -21.15 24.99
C LEU A 91 -1.62 -21.37 24.65
N SER A 92 -2.05 -22.63 24.53
CA SER A 92 -3.45 -22.99 24.27
C SER A 92 -4.39 -22.55 25.41
N TYR A 93 -3.95 -22.66 26.66
CA TYR A 93 -4.71 -22.21 27.84
C TYR A 93 -4.83 -20.68 27.90
N LEU A 94 -3.74 -19.96 27.63
CA LEU A 94 -3.76 -18.50 27.51
C LEU A 94 -4.75 -18.03 26.43
N ASN A 95 -4.76 -18.71 25.29
CA ASN A 95 -5.71 -18.41 24.21
C ASN A 95 -7.16 -18.65 24.63
N ALA A 96 -7.45 -19.76 25.31
CA ALA A 96 -8.78 -20.05 25.82
C ALA A 96 -9.26 -18.94 26.76
N VAL A 97 -8.50 -18.65 27.83
CA VAL A 97 -8.90 -17.65 28.82
C VAL A 97 -9.02 -16.25 28.19
N CYS A 98 -8.17 -15.88 27.24
CA CYS A 98 -8.26 -14.60 26.54
C CYS A 98 -9.59 -14.42 25.78
N THR A 99 -10.10 -15.49 25.18
CA THR A 99 -11.37 -15.42 24.44
C THR A 99 -12.61 -15.46 25.32
N HIS A 100 -12.52 -16.07 26.51
CA HIS A 100 -13.61 -16.19 27.47
C HIS A 100 -13.69 -14.98 28.42
N GLU A 101 -12.58 -14.59 29.03
CA GLU A 101 -12.50 -13.54 30.07
C GLU A 101 -11.97 -12.22 29.46
N LYS A 102 -12.86 -11.52 28.76
CA LYS A 102 -12.50 -10.38 27.91
C LYS A 102 -12.02 -9.15 28.67
N ASP A 103 -12.49 -8.96 29.90
CA ASP A 103 -12.14 -7.80 30.74
C ASP A 103 -11.11 -8.15 31.83
N ALA A 104 -10.49 -9.33 31.79
CA ALA A 104 -9.50 -9.74 32.80
C ALA A 104 -8.07 -9.26 32.47
N VAL A 105 -7.25 -9.01 33.48
CA VAL A 105 -5.79 -9.01 33.32
C VAL A 105 -5.32 -10.46 33.25
N ILE A 106 -4.62 -10.80 32.18
CA ILE A 106 -4.12 -12.16 31.96
C ILE A 106 -2.60 -12.12 32.05
N SER A 107 -2.05 -12.80 33.05
CA SER A 107 -0.60 -12.93 33.23
C SER A 107 -0.06 -14.10 32.42
N TRP A 108 1.20 -14.00 31.96
CA TRP A 108 1.93 -15.12 31.38
C TRP A 108 2.01 -16.36 32.29
N ALA A 109 1.80 -16.20 33.60
CA ALA A 109 1.81 -17.29 34.57
C ALA A 109 0.48 -18.08 34.63
N TYR A 110 -0.57 -17.66 33.89
CA TYR A 110 -1.85 -18.36 33.88
C TYR A 110 -1.72 -19.72 33.20
N ASN A 111 -1.82 -20.79 33.99
CA ASN A 111 -1.63 -22.16 33.52
C ASN A 111 -2.72 -23.09 34.08
N SER A 112 -3.96 -22.87 33.66
CA SER A 112 -5.11 -23.72 34.01
C SER A 112 -5.76 -24.29 32.76
N SER A 113 -6.10 -25.58 32.82
CA SER A 113 -6.79 -26.30 31.74
C SER A 113 -8.25 -25.91 31.58
N VAL A 114 -8.83 -25.28 32.60
CA VAL A 114 -10.18 -24.70 32.61
C VAL A 114 -10.07 -23.20 32.81
N VAL A 115 -11.08 -22.45 32.36
CA VAL A 115 -11.15 -21.00 32.61
C VAL A 115 -11.41 -20.77 34.10
N ASP A 116 -10.36 -20.45 34.85
CA ASP A 116 -10.40 -20.20 36.29
C ASP A 116 -10.26 -18.71 36.57
N ARG A 117 -11.40 -18.08 36.87
CA ARG A 117 -11.47 -16.65 37.16
C ARG A 117 -10.75 -16.26 38.46
N SER A 118 -10.46 -17.19 39.37
CA SER A 118 -9.73 -16.91 40.61
C SER A 118 -8.25 -16.57 40.38
N LEU A 119 -7.70 -17.00 39.25
CA LEU A 119 -6.32 -16.73 38.82
C LEU A 119 -6.20 -15.41 38.02
N LEU A 120 -7.30 -14.69 37.84
CA LEU A 120 -7.38 -13.48 37.02
C LEU A 120 -7.66 -12.25 37.88
N LEU A 121 -7.23 -11.09 37.39
CA LEU A 121 -7.63 -9.81 37.97
C LEU A 121 -8.74 -9.20 37.13
N THR A 122 -9.84 -8.83 37.76
CA THR A 122 -11.01 -8.21 37.11
C THR A 122 -11.34 -6.88 37.78
N PRO A 123 -12.22 -6.05 37.20
CA PRO A 123 -12.67 -4.81 37.85
C PRO A 123 -13.22 -5.04 39.27
N ASP A 124 -13.83 -6.22 39.51
CA ASP A 124 -14.42 -6.61 40.80
C ASP A 124 -13.37 -7.01 41.86
N THR A 125 -12.10 -7.15 41.48
CA THR A 125 -11.04 -7.58 42.39
C THR A 125 -10.74 -6.47 43.42
N PRO A 126 -10.60 -6.77 44.73
CA PRO A 126 -10.34 -5.76 45.75
C PRO A 126 -9.11 -4.89 45.43
N THR A 127 -9.25 -3.57 45.56
CA THR A 127 -8.20 -2.59 45.21
C THR A 127 -6.83 -2.88 45.81
N PRO A 128 -6.69 -3.31 47.09
CA PRO A 128 -5.38 -3.67 47.64
C PRO A 128 -4.68 -4.80 46.86
N VAL A 129 -5.44 -5.80 46.43
CA VAL A 129 -4.93 -6.93 45.64
C VAL A 129 -4.55 -6.46 44.23
N LEU A 130 -5.38 -5.61 43.60
CA LEU A 130 -5.09 -5.02 42.30
C LEU A 130 -3.80 -4.21 42.33
N VAL A 131 -3.65 -3.30 43.28
CA VAL A 131 -2.45 -2.46 43.39
C VAL A 131 -1.21 -3.32 43.63
N GLN A 132 -1.28 -4.29 44.54
CA GLN A 132 -0.15 -5.19 44.79
C GLN A 132 0.24 -5.98 43.54
N ALA A 133 -0.73 -6.57 42.84
CA ALA A 133 -0.46 -7.38 41.65
C ALA A 133 0.03 -6.53 40.47
N LEU A 134 -0.55 -5.34 40.26
CA LEU A 134 -0.15 -4.44 39.18
C LEU A 134 1.23 -3.81 39.41
N SER A 135 1.62 -3.55 40.66
CA SER A 135 2.94 -3.01 41.03
C SER A 135 4.10 -3.96 40.71
N ASN A 136 3.85 -5.25 40.51
CA ASN A 136 4.85 -6.17 39.97
C ASN A 136 4.94 -5.99 38.45
N CYS A 137 5.73 -5.00 38.01
CA CYS A 137 5.80 -4.57 36.62
C CYS A 137 6.72 -5.47 35.79
N PRO A 138 6.23 -6.10 34.70
CA PRO A 138 7.09 -6.76 33.72
C PRO A 138 7.84 -5.72 32.88
N ASP A 139 8.88 -6.16 32.16
CA ASP A 139 9.63 -5.30 31.22
C ASP A 139 8.73 -4.73 30.11
N ILE A 140 7.67 -5.47 29.76
CA ILE A 140 6.68 -5.08 28.77
C ILE A 140 5.29 -5.61 29.15
N ASP A 141 4.26 -4.78 28.99
CA ASP A 141 2.85 -5.15 29.08
C ASP A 141 2.17 -4.99 27.70
N ILE A 142 1.13 -5.78 27.44
CA ILE A 142 0.40 -5.78 26.17
C ILE A 142 -0.95 -5.12 26.37
N PHE A 143 -1.20 -4.01 25.69
CA PHE A 143 -2.51 -3.37 25.69
C PHE A 143 -3.48 -4.16 24.78
N LEU A 144 -4.49 -4.78 25.40
CA LEU A 144 -5.43 -5.67 24.72
C LEU A 144 -6.87 -5.40 25.20
N PRO A 145 -7.55 -4.39 24.62
CA PRO A 145 -8.91 -4.03 25.00
C PRO A 145 -9.90 -5.17 24.74
N SER A 146 -10.96 -5.23 25.54
CA SER A 146 -11.95 -6.33 25.50
C SER A 146 -12.69 -6.41 24.17
N SER A 147 -12.84 -5.27 23.49
CA SER A 147 -13.38 -5.20 22.13
C SER A 147 -12.55 -6.05 21.15
N ILE A 148 -11.25 -6.23 21.40
CA ILE A 148 -10.31 -6.96 20.54
C ILE A 148 -9.99 -8.39 20.94
N ARG A 149 -10.48 -8.86 22.08
CA ARG A 149 -10.23 -10.22 22.56
C ARG A 149 -11.11 -11.25 21.87
N ASP A 150 -10.55 -11.81 20.81
CA ASP A 150 -11.15 -12.83 19.97
C ASP A 150 -10.09 -13.87 19.57
N HIS A 151 -10.52 -14.95 18.92
CA HIS A 151 -9.64 -16.07 18.52
C HIS A 151 -8.41 -15.73 17.66
N GLY A 152 -8.16 -14.48 17.25
CA GLY A 152 -6.93 -14.16 16.53
C GLY A 152 -6.06 -13.15 17.19
N TYR A 153 -6.63 -12.05 17.72
CA TYR A 153 -5.79 -11.17 18.52
C TYR A 153 -5.40 -11.85 19.82
N CYS A 154 -6.21 -12.77 20.36
CA CYS A 154 -5.73 -13.65 21.42
C CYS A 154 -4.58 -14.53 20.93
N GLU A 155 -4.66 -15.13 19.73
CA GLU A 155 -3.55 -15.96 19.22
C GLU A 155 -2.25 -15.21 19.03
N ASP A 156 -2.29 -14.00 18.44
CA ASP A 156 -1.10 -13.16 18.34
C ASP A 156 -0.63 -12.70 19.74
N SER A 157 -1.53 -12.13 20.54
CA SER A 157 -1.18 -11.47 21.81
C SER A 157 -0.73 -12.45 22.87
N MET A 158 -1.33 -13.63 22.98
CA MET A 158 -0.98 -14.61 24.00
C MET A 158 0.39 -15.24 23.72
N ALA A 159 0.82 -15.33 22.46
CA ALA A 159 2.20 -15.66 22.15
C ALA A 159 3.15 -14.61 22.73
N TYR A 160 2.88 -13.32 22.51
CA TYR A 160 3.69 -12.26 23.12
C TYR A 160 3.61 -12.28 24.66
N VAL A 161 2.44 -12.50 25.25
CA VAL A 161 2.28 -12.64 26.72
C VAL A 161 3.21 -13.73 27.25
N LEU A 162 3.15 -14.93 26.66
CA LEU A 162 3.94 -16.07 27.11
C LEU A 162 5.45 -15.83 26.95
N TYR A 163 5.88 -15.45 25.74
CA TYR A 163 7.30 -15.41 25.39
C TYR A 163 8.02 -14.14 25.85
N LEU A 164 7.30 -13.04 26.10
CA LEU A 164 7.84 -11.82 26.70
C LEU A 164 7.63 -11.78 28.22
N ARG A 165 7.03 -12.81 28.83
CA ARG A 165 6.67 -12.84 30.26
C ARG A 165 5.85 -11.60 30.68
N ALA A 166 4.94 -11.20 29.80
CA ALA A 166 4.15 -9.98 29.92
C ALA A 166 2.78 -10.26 30.57
N ARG A 167 1.95 -9.23 30.68
CA ARG A 167 0.52 -9.37 30.98
C ARG A 167 -0.30 -8.67 29.89
N ALA A 168 -1.47 -9.22 29.59
CA ALA A 168 -2.45 -8.56 28.74
C ALA A 168 -3.36 -7.67 29.59
N LEU A 169 -3.34 -6.37 29.30
CA LEU A 169 -4.07 -5.34 30.04
C LEU A 169 -5.34 -4.93 29.27
N PRO A 170 -6.53 -5.04 29.88
CA PRO A 170 -7.75 -4.45 29.36
C PRO A 170 -7.76 -2.92 29.58
N GLU A 171 -8.66 -2.23 28.87
CA GLU A 171 -8.76 -0.76 28.87
C GLU A 171 -8.98 -0.15 30.25
N TRP A 172 -9.80 -0.78 31.09
CA TRP A 172 -10.09 -0.26 32.43
C TRP A 172 -8.84 -0.13 33.32
N VAL A 173 -7.78 -0.92 33.11
CA VAL A 173 -6.57 -0.85 33.94
C VAL A 173 -5.85 0.48 33.76
N VAL A 174 -5.84 1.00 32.53
CA VAL A 174 -5.16 2.26 32.21
C VAL A 174 -6.06 3.49 32.43
N ASP A 175 -7.38 3.29 32.47
CA ASP A 175 -8.35 4.36 32.72
C ASP A 175 -8.70 4.54 34.20
N MET A 176 -8.55 3.50 35.01
CA MET A 176 -8.93 3.53 36.42
C MET A 176 -7.85 4.18 37.28
N THR A 177 -8.29 4.96 38.26
CA THR A 177 -7.45 5.44 39.36
C THR A 177 -7.62 4.51 40.57
N PHE A 178 -6.51 3.93 41.03
CA PHE A 178 -6.49 3.02 42.17
C PHE A 178 -6.24 3.80 43.46
N HIS A 179 -7.09 3.63 44.46
CA HIS A 179 -6.92 4.24 45.78
C HIS A 179 -6.40 3.21 46.79
N HIS A 180 -5.20 3.41 47.31
CA HIS A 180 -4.60 2.52 48.29
C HIS A 180 -3.68 3.30 49.26
N ALA A 181 -3.76 2.97 50.56
CA ALA A 181 -2.96 3.59 51.61
C ALA A 181 -2.98 5.14 51.61
N GLY A 182 -4.16 5.74 51.36
CA GLY A 182 -4.35 7.20 51.33
C GLY A 182 -3.75 7.91 50.11
N LYS A 183 -3.25 7.17 49.12
CA LYS A 183 -2.71 7.68 47.86
C LYS A 183 -3.54 7.18 46.67
N SER A 184 -3.52 7.96 45.61
CA SER A 184 -4.16 7.63 44.33
C SER A 184 -3.06 7.33 43.32
N PHE A 185 -3.18 6.22 42.61
CA PHE A 185 -2.22 5.78 41.60
C PHE A 185 -2.94 5.50 40.30
N THR A 186 -2.35 5.86 39.18
CA THR A 186 -2.70 5.34 37.86
C THR A 186 -1.81 4.15 37.54
N TYR A 187 -2.16 3.34 36.52
CA TYR A 187 -1.25 2.30 36.05
C TYR A 187 0.12 2.86 35.63
N PHE A 188 0.17 4.08 35.08
CA PHE A 188 1.41 4.72 34.67
C PHE A 188 2.30 5.15 35.86
N ASP A 189 1.69 5.41 37.02
CA ASP A 189 2.44 5.64 38.27
C ASP A 189 2.99 4.33 38.85
N LEU A 190 2.24 3.23 38.72
CA LEU A 190 2.68 1.91 39.18
C LEU A 190 3.83 1.36 38.32
N CYS A 191 3.69 1.43 37.00
CA CYS A 191 4.64 0.87 36.04
C CYS A 191 5.14 1.93 35.03
N PRO A 192 5.90 2.95 35.46
CA PRO A 192 6.35 4.02 34.57
C PRO A 192 7.30 3.54 33.47
N ARG A 193 8.16 2.56 33.78
CA ARG A 193 9.25 2.09 32.89
C ARG A 193 8.88 0.93 31.97
N SER A 194 7.87 0.13 32.33
CA SER A 194 7.41 -1.00 31.50
C SER A 194 7.03 -0.54 30.09
N ALA A 195 7.56 -1.18 29.05
CA ALA A 195 7.16 -0.89 27.68
C ALA A 195 5.69 -1.29 27.46
N MET A 196 5.02 -0.67 26.50
CA MET A 196 3.64 -1.03 26.15
C MET A 196 3.54 -1.44 24.70
N LEU A 197 3.05 -2.67 24.48
CA LEU A 197 2.87 -3.25 23.15
C LEU A 197 1.42 -3.08 22.68
N PHE A 198 1.27 -2.59 21.45
CA PHE A 198 -0.03 -2.37 20.81
C PHE A 198 -0.21 -3.24 19.56
N MET A 199 -1.42 -3.77 19.41
CA MET A 199 -1.85 -4.54 18.25
C MET A 199 -2.43 -3.62 17.18
N ASN A 200 -1.82 -3.58 16.00
CA ASN A 200 -2.31 -2.82 14.85
C ASN A 200 -2.64 -1.35 15.19
N HIS A 201 -3.86 -0.92 14.93
CA HIS A 201 -4.36 0.45 15.17
C HIS A 201 -5.22 0.55 16.45
N TYR A 202 -5.36 -0.53 17.23
CA TYR A 202 -6.24 -0.58 18.40
C TYR A 202 -5.59 0.06 19.63
N TRP A 203 -5.16 1.30 19.47
CA TRP A 203 -4.44 2.05 20.50
C TRP A 203 -5.38 2.80 21.42
N HIS A 204 -6.63 3.03 20.98
CA HIS A 204 -7.63 3.84 21.69
C HIS A 204 -7.06 5.21 22.10
N ASN A 205 -6.21 5.79 21.24
CA ASN A 205 -5.44 7.01 21.47
C ASN A 205 -4.49 6.98 22.68
N LEU A 206 -4.28 5.84 23.34
CA LEU A 206 -3.52 5.75 24.59
C LEU A 206 -2.12 6.36 24.49
N PRO A 207 -1.28 6.07 23.47
CA PRO A 207 0.05 6.70 23.33
C PRO A 207 0.06 8.19 23.01
N PHE A 208 -1.12 8.77 22.73
CA PHE A 208 -1.32 10.17 22.35
C PHE A 208 -2.04 10.99 23.44
N ARG A 209 -2.47 10.35 24.54
CA ARG A 209 -3.06 11.08 25.67
C ARG A 209 -2.01 11.88 26.42
N SER A 210 -2.45 12.93 27.11
CA SER A 210 -1.58 13.81 27.90
C SER A 210 -1.00 13.15 29.15
N ASP A 211 -1.68 12.13 29.69
CA ASP A 211 -1.27 11.35 30.87
C ASP A 211 -0.33 10.18 30.52
N PHE A 212 -0.13 9.87 29.23
CA PHE A 212 0.81 8.83 28.81
C PHE A 212 2.26 9.32 29.01
N PRO A 213 3.12 8.60 29.77
CA PRO A 213 4.48 9.05 30.03
C PRO A 213 5.30 9.22 28.75
N ARG A 214 5.92 10.39 28.57
CA ARG A 214 6.68 10.73 27.35
C ARG A 214 7.83 9.76 27.07
N HIS A 215 8.51 9.26 28.10
CA HIS A 215 9.64 8.35 27.99
C HIS A 215 9.22 6.87 27.87
N LYS A 216 7.94 6.53 28.14
CA LYS A 216 7.47 5.14 28.05
C LYS A 216 7.58 4.65 26.60
N LYS A 217 8.19 3.48 26.44
CA LYS A 217 8.45 2.84 25.15
C LYS A 217 7.18 2.26 24.56
N VAL A 218 6.96 2.52 23.27
CA VAL A 218 5.82 2.01 22.50
C VAL A 218 6.31 0.96 21.51
N VAL A 219 5.77 -0.25 21.62
CA VAL A 219 6.05 -1.36 20.72
C VAL A 219 4.83 -1.59 19.85
N LEU A 220 4.99 -1.57 18.53
CA LEU A 220 3.91 -1.84 17.57
C LEU A 220 4.09 -3.23 16.97
N MET A 221 3.04 -4.05 17.02
CA MET A 221 2.91 -5.27 16.22
C MET A 221 1.89 -5.02 15.10
N PRO A 222 2.34 -4.75 13.85
CA PRO A 222 1.46 -4.46 12.74
C PRO A 222 1.18 -5.66 11.84
N ASN A 223 -0.06 -5.73 11.40
CA ASN A 223 -0.55 -6.37 10.19
C ASN A 223 -0.41 -5.33 9.08
N VAL A 224 0.75 -5.32 8.42
CA VAL A 224 1.19 -4.24 7.50
C VAL A 224 0.23 -3.98 6.33
N GLU A 225 -0.64 -4.94 6.03
CA GLU A 225 -1.69 -4.87 5.03
C GLU A 225 -2.98 -4.15 5.46
N MET A 226 -3.13 -3.78 6.73
CA MET A 226 -4.28 -3.00 7.21
C MET A 226 -4.17 -1.52 6.82
N TYR A 227 -5.18 -1.00 6.14
CA TYR A 227 -5.24 0.42 5.75
C TYR A 227 -5.47 1.37 6.94
N GLU A 228 -5.99 0.86 8.06
CA GLU A 228 -6.17 1.64 9.28
C GLU A 228 -4.83 1.99 9.95
N LEU A 229 -3.75 1.26 9.63
CA LEU A 229 -2.40 1.59 10.05
C LEU A 229 -1.84 2.76 9.24
N LYS A 230 -2.02 3.94 9.80
CA LYS A 230 -1.48 5.21 9.27
C LYS A 230 -0.02 5.43 9.67
N ALA A 231 0.68 6.29 8.92
CA ALA A 231 2.04 6.75 9.20
C ALA A 231 2.26 7.21 10.65
N GLU A 232 1.26 7.83 11.29
CA GLU A 232 1.31 8.27 12.68
C GLU A 232 1.60 7.14 13.68
N HIS A 233 1.05 5.94 13.46
CA HIS A 233 1.30 4.77 14.31
C HIS A 233 2.77 4.33 14.20
N TYR A 234 3.29 4.31 12.97
CA TYR A 234 4.67 3.92 12.71
C TYR A 234 5.64 4.96 13.30
N HIS A 235 5.40 6.26 13.12
CA HIS A 235 6.23 7.31 13.72
C HIS A 235 6.20 7.33 15.26
N ARG A 236 5.08 6.94 15.88
CA ARG A 236 4.95 6.94 17.35
C ARG A 236 5.66 5.74 18.00
N ALA A 237 5.91 4.66 17.25
CA ALA A 237 6.52 3.44 17.77
C ALA A 237 8.05 3.58 17.96
N ASP A 238 8.56 3.08 19.08
CA ASP A 238 10.00 2.91 19.33
C ASP A 238 10.52 1.60 18.70
N TYR A 239 9.69 0.55 18.75
CA TYR A 239 9.97 -0.75 18.16
C TYR A 239 8.80 -1.22 17.29
N VAL A 240 9.11 -1.87 16.18
CA VAL A 240 8.10 -2.52 15.33
C VAL A 240 8.45 -3.98 15.11
N LEU A 241 7.52 -4.88 15.45
CA LEU A 241 7.69 -6.32 15.33
C LEU A 241 7.18 -6.82 13.97
N ALA A 242 8.09 -7.15 13.06
CA ALA A 242 7.78 -7.65 11.73
C ALA A 242 7.66 -9.19 11.72
N LYS A 243 6.43 -9.68 11.51
CA LYS A 243 6.09 -11.12 11.50
C LYS A 243 6.59 -11.89 10.28
N THR A 244 6.87 -11.20 9.18
CA THR A 244 7.31 -11.82 7.91
C THR A 244 8.45 -11.04 7.29
N LEU A 245 9.18 -11.69 6.40
CA LEU A 245 10.33 -11.10 5.71
C LEU A 245 9.88 -9.98 4.76
N ASP A 246 8.73 -10.16 4.10
CA ASP A 246 8.08 -9.12 3.30
C ASP A 246 7.71 -7.90 4.16
N ALA A 247 7.10 -8.11 5.33
CA ALA A 247 6.80 -7.03 6.27
C ALA A 247 8.08 -6.34 6.77
N TYR A 248 9.10 -7.11 7.15
CA TYR A 248 10.40 -6.58 7.59
C TYR A 248 11.06 -5.72 6.50
N SER A 249 11.06 -6.21 5.25
CA SER A 249 11.63 -5.51 4.11
C SER A 249 10.90 -4.19 3.82
N ARG A 250 9.56 -4.21 3.86
CA ARG A 250 8.72 -3.02 3.65
C ARG A 250 8.94 -1.99 4.75
N LEU A 251 8.85 -2.41 6.01
CA LEU A 251 9.01 -1.54 7.18
C LEU A 251 10.41 -0.93 7.23
N THR A 252 11.45 -1.75 7.08
CA THR A 252 12.85 -1.27 7.10
C THR A 252 13.07 -0.21 6.03
N ARG A 253 12.56 -0.43 4.81
CA ARG A 253 12.65 0.54 3.73
C ARG A 253 11.84 1.80 4.01
N TRP A 254 10.61 1.66 4.51
CA TRP A 254 9.76 2.79 4.85
C TRP A 254 10.45 3.69 5.89
N TYR A 255 10.99 3.13 6.97
CA TYR A 255 11.75 3.90 7.96
C TYR A 255 13.03 4.50 7.37
N THR A 256 13.77 3.79 6.52
CA THR A 256 14.97 4.34 5.86
C THR A 256 14.62 5.57 5.00
N GLN A 257 13.44 5.57 4.37
CA GLN A 257 12.98 6.67 3.51
C GLN A 257 12.33 7.82 4.27
N HIS A 258 11.76 7.57 5.45
CA HIS A 258 10.97 8.54 6.24
C HIS A 258 11.62 8.91 7.59
N GLN A 259 12.89 8.54 7.81
CA GLN A 259 13.65 8.98 8.98
C GLN A 259 14.02 10.46 8.85
N PRO A 260 13.79 11.29 9.90
CA PRO A 260 14.19 12.70 9.87
C PRO A 260 15.73 12.83 9.87
N PRO A 261 16.33 13.74 9.07
CA PRO A 261 17.75 14.04 9.15
C PRO A 261 18.14 14.51 10.56
N SER A 262 19.27 14.02 11.06
CA SER A 262 19.81 14.29 12.41
C SER A 262 20.02 15.77 12.75
N HIS A 263 19.94 16.69 11.78
CA HIS A 263 20.15 18.13 11.95
C HIS A 263 18.84 18.97 12.05
N ILE A 264 17.64 18.38 11.89
CA ILE A 264 16.36 19.12 11.88
C ILE A 264 15.71 19.16 13.27
N ASN A 265 16.40 19.74 14.26
CA ASN A 265 15.84 19.94 15.61
C ASN A 265 15.27 21.37 15.85
N ASN A 266 15.15 22.19 14.80
CA ASN A 266 14.88 23.63 14.93
C ASN A 266 13.56 24.13 14.30
N ASN A 267 12.70 23.27 13.76
CA ASN A 267 11.44 23.70 13.14
C ASN A 267 10.26 23.79 14.14
N ARG A 268 9.64 24.98 14.26
CA ARG A 268 8.69 25.34 15.35
C ARG A 268 7.33 24.60 15.30
N TRP A 269 6.87 24.18 14.12
CA TRP A 269 5.58 23.46 13.96
C TRP A 269 5.71 21.98 14.40
N PHE A 270 6.80 21.31 14.04
CA PHE A 270 7.15 19.98 14.55
C PHE A 270 7.33 19.98 16.07
N ARG A 271 7.97 21.03 16.62
CA ARG A 271 8.17 21.22 18.06
C ARG A 271 6.88 21.39 18.89
N ARG A 272 5.71 21.59 18.28
CA ARG A 272 4.43 21.79 19.00
C ARG A 272 3.50 20.57 18.98
N HIS A 273 3.77 19.57 18.13
CA HIS A 273 2.93 18.36 18.01
C HIS A 273 3.71 17.05 18.09
N ILE A 274 5.04 17.08 17.93
CA ILE A 274 5.93 15.94 18.16
C ILE A 274 7.10 16.47 18.98
N ASP A 275 6.98 16.39 20.31
CA ASP A 275 8.04 16.82 21.22
C ASP A 275 9.29 15.96 21.02
N ASN A 276 10.33 16.57 20.44
CA ASN A 276 11.77 16.37 20.67
C ASN A 276 12.28 14.95 21.00
N ILE A 277 11.81 13.91 20.31
CA ILE A 277 12.46 12.61 20.35
C ILE A 277 12.68 12.17 18.91
N SER A 278 13.93 12.28 18.46
CA SER A 278 14.47 11.50 17.35
C SER A 278 14.42 10.02 17.75
N ARG A 279 13.22 9.42 17.75
CA ARG A 279 13.04 7.99 17.98
C ARG A 279 13.55 7.29 16.73
N HIS A 280 14.76 6.76 16.79
CA HIS A 280 15.24 5.83 15.77
C HIS A 280 14.44 4.54 15.94
N THR A 281 13.28 4.46 15.29
CA THR A 281 12.42 3.28 15.39
C THR A 281 13.16 2.05 14.89
N LYS A 282 13.23 1.00 15.72
CA LYS A 282 13.90 -0.25 15.37
C LYS A 282 12.87 -1.27 14.86
N VAL A 283 13.09 -1.79 13.65
CA VAL A 283 12.30 -2.88 13.09
C VAL A 283 12.95 -4.21 13.49
N LEU A 284 12.20 -5.08 14.15
CA LEU A 284 12.65 -6.40 14.60
C LEU A 284 11.96 -7.48 13.77
N TYR A 285 12.73 -8.38 13.16
CA TYR A 285 12.17 -9.54 12.47
C TYR A 285 11.93 -10.68 13.47
N THR A 286 10.67 -11.06 13.68
CA THR A 286 10.29 -12.03 14.72
C THR A 286 9.89 -13.38 14.19
N GLN A 287 9.60 -13.48 12.88
CA GLN A 287 8.77 -14.55 12.30
C GLN A 287 7.37 -14.62 12.94
N HIS A 288 6.43 -15.30 12.27
CA HIS A 288 5.07 -15.47 12.76
C HIS A 288 4.92 -16.78 13.52
N THR A 289 4.13 -16.76 14.58
CA THR A 289 3.85 -17.92 15.42
C THR A 289 2.35 -18.00 15.77
N SER A 290 1.90 -19.20 16.15
CA SER A 290 0.52 -19.49 16.58
C SER A 290 0.48 -20.73 17.46
N SER A 291 -0.63 -20.98 18.16
CA SER A 291 -0.90 -22.24 18.85
C SER A 291 -0.87 -23.47 17.91
N ASP A 292 -0.68 -24.66 18.49
CA ASP A 292 -0.92 -25.97 17.85
C ASP A 292 -2.22 -26.55 18.43
N PRO A 293 -3.39 -26.37 17.78
CA PRO A 293 -4.67 -26.88 18.29
C PRO A 293 -4.70 -28.40 18.46
N THR A 294 -3.81 -29.14 17.79
CA THR A 294 -3.79 -30.61 17.88
C THR A 294 -3.31 -31.11 19.23
N ILE A 295 -2.63 -30.28 20.02
CA ILE A 295 -2.11 -30.68 21.34
C ILE A 295 -3.23 -31.03 22.33
N LEU A 296 -4.32 -30.24 22.32
CA LEU A 296 -5.48 -30.44 23.18
C LEU A 296 -6.17 -31.78 22.89
N SER A 297 -6.28 -32.14 21.60
CA SER A 297 -6.85 -33.42 21.17
C SER A 297 -5.92 -34.59 21.50
N ARG A 298 -4.60 -34.46 21.31
CA ARG A 298 -3.62 -35.49 21.65
C ARG A 298 -3.61 -35.84 23.15
N MET A 299 -3.79 -34.84 24.01
CA MET A 299 -3.78 -35.02 25.47
C MET A 299 -5.07 -35.67 25.98
N THR A 300 -6.23 -35.33 25.40
CA THR A 300 -7.54 -35.81 25.85
C THR A 300 -7.96 -37.13 25.19
N SER A 301 -7.54 -37.36 23.95
CA SER A 301 -7.81 -38.60 23.20
C SER A 301 -6.53 -39.08 22.50
N PRO A 302 -5.60 -39.71 23.24
CA PRO A 302 -4.33 -40.21 22.67
C PRO A 302 -4.52 -41.33 21.62
N TYR A 303 -5.73 -41.88 21.50
CA TYR A 303 -6.14 -42.86 20.49
C TYR A 303 -6.83 -42.23 19.26
N SER A 304 -6.79 -40.90 19.12
CA SER A 304 -7.31 -40.18 17.95
C SER A 304 -6.77 -40.76 16.64
N THR A 305 -7.63 -40.82 15.62
CA THR A 305 -7.40 -41.45 14.33
C THR A 305 -6.06 -40.99 13.74
N LYS A 306 -5.13 -41.94 13.57
CA LYS A 306 -3.81 -41.64 13.00
C LYS A 306 -3.97 -41.03 11.61
N LYS A 307 -3.44 -39.82 11.40
CA LYS A 307 -3.45 -39.13 10.08
C LYS A 307 -2.94 -40.07 8.99
N THR A 308 -3.79 -40.34 8.02
CA THR A 308 -3.51 -41.21 6.88
C THR A 308 -3.34 -40.35 5.63
N PHE A 309 -2.32 -40.64 4.83
CA PHE A 309 -2.14 -40.04 3.50
C PHE A 309 -2.55 -41.03 2.40
N GLN A 310 -3.15 -42.17 2.75
CA GLN A 310 -3.62 -43.17 1.78
C GLN A 310 -4.93 -42.70 1.15
N THR A 311 -5.90 -42.30 1.98
CA THR A 311 -7.16 -41.69 1.55
C THR A 311 -7.02 -40.18 1.50
N LEU A 312 -7.51 -39.56 0.42
CA LEU A 312 -7.50 -38.10 0.26
C LEU A 312 -8.81 -37.50 0.74
N SER A 313 -8.69 -36.44 1.53
CA SER A 313 -9.76 -35.51 1.86
C SER A 313 -9.17 -34.12 2.00
N PHE A 314 -9.98 -33.09 1.73
CA PHE A 314 -9.57 -31.71 1.79
C PHE A 314 -10.36 -31.01 2.89
N LEU A 315 -9.67 -30.19 3.68
CA LEU A 315 -10.28 -29.35 4.70
C LEU A 315 -10.04 -27.88 4.36
N HIS A 316 -11.07 -27.06 4.48
CA HIS A 316 -10.96 -25.62 4.43
C HIS A 316 -11.69 -24.99 5.62
N VAL A 317 -11.03 -24.08 6.32
CA VAL A 317 -11.61 -23.34 7.45
C VAL A 317 -11.37 -21.87 7.20
N ASN A 318 -12.43 -21.09 6.93
CA ASN A 318 -12.31 -19.65 6.70
C ASN A 318 -12.81 -18.82 7.90
N GLY A 319 -13.58 -19.43 8.82
CA GLY A 319 -14.22 -18.70 9.90
C GLY A 319 -15.12 -17.59 9.35
N ARG A 320 -14.97 -16.36 9.84
CA ARG A 320 -15.76 -15.19 9.37
C ARG A 320 -15.12 -14.45 8.19
N SER A 321 -13.99 -14.93 7.67
CA SER A 321 -13.17 -14.17 6.72
C SER A 321 -13.56 -14.42 5.27
N VAL A 322 -13.99 -13.36 4.57
CA VAL A 322 -14.31 -13.40 3.13
C VAL A 322 -13.07 -13.43 2.21
N HIS A 323 -11.87 -13.19 2.76
CA HIS A 323 -10.61 -13.11 2.01
C HIS A 323 -9.82 -14.43 1.96
N LYS A 324 -10.44 -15.56 2.34
CA LYS A 324 -9.80 -16.89 2.27
C LYS A 324 -10.03 -17.61 0.93
N ASN A 325 -10.55 -16.88 -0.07
CA ASN A 325 -10.93 -17.36 -1.40
C ASN A 325 -11.82 -18.62 -1.37
N THR A 326 -12.71 -18.71 -0.39
CA THR A 326 -13.65 -19.83 -0.24
C THR A 326 -14.53 -20.00 -1.48
N LEU A 327 -14.95 -18.89 -2.10
CA LEU A 327 -15.69 -18.90 -3.36
C LEU A 327 -14.93 -19.64 -4.47
N ALA A 328 -13.64 -19.35 -4.65
CA ALA A 328 -12.80 -20.01 -5.66
C ALA A 328 -12.64 -21.52 -5.38
N ILE A 329 -12.60 -21.93 -4.10
CA ILE A 329 -12.59 -23.35 -3.73
C ILE A 329 -13.91 -24.01 -4.15
N LEU A 330 -15.05 -23.40 -3.81
CA LEU A 330 -16.37 -23.91 -4.17
C LEU A 330 -16.57 -23.99 -5.69
N ASP A 331 -16.11 -22.98 -6.43
CA ASP A 331 -16.12 -22.97 -7.91
C ASP A 331 -15.33 -24.17 -8.48
N CYS A 332 -14.18 -24.49 -7.89
CA CYS A 332 -13.39 -25.64 -8.31
C CYS A 332 -14.15 -26.96 -8.11
N TRP A 333 -14.68 -27.19 -6.91
CA TRP A 333 -15.41 -28.43 -6.60
C TRP A 333 -16.73 -28.57 -7.36
N GLN A 334 -17.37 -27.46 -7.71
CA GLN A 334 -18.54 -27.48 -8.59
C GLN A 334 -18.14 -27.89 -10.02
N SER A 335 -17.01 -27.39 -10.53
CA SER A 335 -16.53 -27.71 -11.87
C SER A 335 -15.94 -29.13 -12.01
N ARG A 336 -15.52 -29.73 -10.89
CA ARG A 336 -14.85 -31.04 -10.84
C ARG A 336 -15.46 -31.95 -9.76
N PRO A 337 -16.64 -32.55 -10.01
CA PRO A 337 -17.28 -33.48 -9.08
C PRO A 337 -16.47 -34.77 -8.82
N ASP A 338 -15.46 -35.06 -9.66
CA ASP A 338 -14.55 -36.20 -9.56
C ASP A 338 -13.47 -36.07 -8.47
N LEU A 339 -13.27 -34.87 -7.90
CA LEU A 339 -12.27 -34.63 -6.87
C LEU A 339 -12.60 -35.37 -5.57
N PRO A 340 -11.63 -35.60 -4.67
CA PRO A 340 -11.91 -36.16 -3.35
C PRO A 340 -12.78 -35.24 -2.48
N PRO A 341 -13.41 -35.79 -1.41
CA PRO A 341 -14.31 -35.04 -0.55
C PRO A 341 -13.67 -33.79 0.07
N LEU A 342 -14.43 -32.71 0.06
CA LEU A 342 -14.09 -31.42 0.69
C LEU A 342 -14.98 -31.17 1.90
N VAL A 343 -14.37 -30.83 3.03
CA VAL A 343 -15.04 -30.34 4.22
C VAL A 343 -14.75 -28.85 4.39
N VAL A 344 -15.79 -28.03 4.48
CA VAL A 344 -15.67 -26.57 4.64
C VAL A 344 -16.34 -26.14 5.93
N TYR A 345 -15.60 -25.44 6.79
CA TYR A 345 -16.16 -24.74 7.95
C TYR A 345 -16.14 -23.24 7.70
N ALA A 346 -17.33 -22.66 7.57
CA ALA A 346 -17.52 -21.25 7.29
C ALA A 346 -18.53 -20.56 8.19
N LYS A 347 -18.32 -19.26 8.41
CA LYS A 347 -19.19 -18.39 9.22
C LYS A 347 -19.52 -17.07 8.50
N ASP A 348 -19.09 -16.89 7.25
CA ASP A 348 -19.41 -15.71 6.47
C ASP A 348 -20.59 -15.94 5.52
N ASP A 349 -21.50 -14.96 5.47
CA ASP A 349 -22.71 -15.05 4.66
C ASP A 349 -22.41 -15.10 3.15
N ARG A 350 -21.29 -14.52 2.71
CA ARG A 350 -20.90 -14.47 1.30
C ARG A 350 -20.60 -15.86 0.75
N SER A 351 -19.79 -16.64 1.46
CA SER A 351 -19.48 -18.02 1.10
C SER A 351 -20.72 -18.92 1.22
N ASN A 352 -21.58 -18.65 2.22
CA ASN A 352 -22.84 -19.39 2.39
C ASN A 352 -23.80 -19.19 1.22
N ALA A 353 -24.03 -17.93 0.83
CA ALA A 353 -24.87 -17.61 -0.33
C ALA A 353 -24.31 -18.22 -1.63
N HIS A 354 -22.98 -18.18 -1.80
CA HIS A 354 -22.32 -18.78 -2.97
C HIS A 354 -22.43 -20.30 -3.00
N TYR A 355 -22.29 -20.97 -1.86
CA TYR A 355 -22.49 -22.42 -1.75
C TYR A 355 -23.89 -22.82 -2.18
N HIS A 356 -24.93 -22.18 -1.64
CA HIS A 356 -26.32 -22.49 -2.01
C HIS A 356 -26.67 -22.14 -3.46
N ALA A 357 -25.99 -21.16 -4.06
CA ALA A 357 -26.13 -20.84 -5.48
C ALA A 357 -25.53 -21.94 -6.39
N LEU A 358 -24.41 -22.55 -5.98
CA LEU A 358 -23.74 -23.60 -6.74
C LEU A 358 -24.34 -25.00 -6.49
N PHE A 359 -24.82 -25.26 -5.27
CA PHE A 359 -25.32 -26.55 -4.82
C PHE A 359 -26.73 -26.42 -4.18
N PRO A 360 -27.77 -26.06 -4.97
CA PRO A 360 -29.12 -25.85 -4.44
C PRO A 360 -29.71 -27.11 -3.78
N ASP A 361 -29.40 -28.29 -4.32
CA ASP A 361 -29.86 -29.59 -3.80
C ASP A 361 -28.83 -30.24 -2.85
N GLY A 362 -27.78 -29.50 -2.46
CA GLY A 362 -26.63 -30.03 -1.74
C GLY A 362 -25.62 -30.76 -2.63
N SER A 363 -24.52 -31.20 -2.03
CA SER A 363 -23.44 -31.91 -2.72
C SER A 363 -23.03 -33.15 -1.95
N ASN A 364 -22.90 -34.29 -2.64
CA ASN A 364 -22.39 -35.52 -2.03
C ASN A 364 -20.87 -35.48 -1.78
N ASN A 365 -20.16 -34.54 -2.42
CA ASN A 365 -18.70 -34.44 -2.41
C ASN A 365 -18.19 -33.21 -1.64
N VAL A 366 -19.08 -32.31 -1.23
CA VAL A 366 -18.76 -31.11 -0.44
C VAL A 366 -19.61 -31.10 0.82
N GLN A 367 -18.97 -31.26 1.97
CA GLN A 367 -19.58 -31.14 3.29
C GLN A 367 -19.39 -29.71 3.78
N TYR A 368 -20.44 -28.89 3.66
CA TYR A 368 -20.40 -27.48 4.02
C TYR A 368 -21.08 -27.24 5.37
N HIS A 369 -20.31 -26.73 6.34
CA HIS A 369 -20.75 -26.38 7.69
C HIS A 369 -20.81 -24.86 7.83
N HIS A 370 -22.01 -24.29 7.94
CA HIS A 370 -22.21 -22.85 8.16
C HIS A 370 -22.54 -22.54 9.62
N GLY A 371 -21.83 -21.55 10.20
CA GLY A 371 -22.13 -21.04 11.54
C GLY A 371 -21.85 -22.01 12.69
N THR A 372 -21.27 -23.19 12.42
CA THR A 372 -20.97 -24.19 13.43
C THR A 372 -19.83 -23.73 14.34
N ASP A 373 -20.11 -23.58 15.63
CA ASP A 373 -19.07 -23.42 16.66
C ASP A 373 -18.55 -24.81 17.05
N VAL A 374 -17.27 -25.04 16.78
CA VAL A 374 -16.59 -26.29 17.12
C VAL A 374 -15.75 -26.04 18.36
N ASP A 375 -15.96 -26.88 19.39
CA ASP A 375 -15.14 -26.89 20.60
C ASP A 375 -13.63 -27.03 20.26
N PRO A 376 -12.71 -26.37 20.98
CA PRO A 376 -11.27 -26.43 20.70
C PRO A 376 -10.67 -27.84 20.61
N ILE A 377 -11.12 -28.80 21.42
CA ILE A 377 -10.64 -30.20 21.38
C ILE A 377 -11.13 -30.87 20.09
N ALA A 378 -12.41 -30.71 19.76
CA ALA A 378 -12.99 -31.23 18.52
C ALA A 378 -12.34 -30.59 17.28
N PHE A 379 -12.07 -29.29 17.31
CA PHE A 379 -11.38 -28.58 16.24
C PHE A 379 -9.94 -29.09 16.07
N GLY A 380 -9.23 -29.31 17.17
CA GLY A 380 -7.92 -29.94 17.19
C GLY A 380 -7.94 -31.34 16.56
N ALA A 381 -8.97 -32.14 16.84
CA ALA A 381 -9.14 -33.46 16.26
C ALA A 381 -9.38 -33.41 14.73
N ILE A 382 -10.19 -32.45 14.26
CA ILE A 382 -10.44 -32.24 12.83
C ILE A 382 -9.13 -31.90 12.09
N LEU A 383 -8.33 -30.97 12.63
CA LEU A 383 -7.04 -30.60 12.06
C LEU A 383 -6.03 -31.76 12.11
N ALA A 384 -6.02 -32.52 13.20
CA ALA A 384 -5.17 -33.70 13.39
C ALA A 384 -5.54 -34.84 12.41
N ALA A 385 -6.80 -34.96 12.01
CA ALA A 385 -7.25 -35.96 11.04
C ALA A 385 -7.02 -35.54 9.58
N ALA A 386 -7.05 -34.23 9.27
CA ALA A 386 -7.01 -33.72 7.91
C ALA A 386 -5.65 -33.96 7.21
N PRO A 387 -5.59 -34.70 6.08
CA PRO A 387 -4.34 -34.92 5.36
C PRO A 387 -3.93 -33.70 4.54
N VAL A 388 -4.90 -32.95 3.99
CA VAL A 388 -4.65 -31.76 3.16
C VAL A 388 -5.54 -30.62 3.64
N ILE A 389 -4.95 -29.43 3.84
CA ILE A 389 -5.68 -28.23 4.25
C ILE A 389 -5.47 -27.13 3.22
N LEU A 390 -6.58 -26.57 2.72
CA LEU A 390 -6.62 -25.52 1.72
C LEU A 390 -6.57 -24.15 2.40
N CYS A 391 -5.48 -23.43 2.18
CA CYS A 391 -5.20 -22.10 2.68
C CYS A 391 -4.93 -21.04 1.57
N PRO A 392 -5.80 -20.85 0.56
CA PRO A 392 -5.56 -19.90 -0.52
C PRO A 392 -6.01 -18.47 -0.14
N SER A 393 -5.42 -17.85 0.88
CA SER A 393 -5.75 -16.46 1.25
C SER A 393 -5.45 -15.46 0.13
N ALA A 394 -6.34 -14.48 -0.08
CA ALA A 394 -6.09 -13.33 -0.96
C ALA A 394 -5.08 -12.37 -0.32
N MET A 395 -5.23 -12.13 0.97
CA MET A 395 -4.24 -11.47 1.83
C MET A 395 -4.39 -12.02 3.25
N GLU A 396 -3.40 -11.81 4.08
CA GLU A 396 -3.40 -12.26 5.47
C GLU A 396 -3.71 -11.12 6.44
N GLY A 397 -4.85 -10.44 6.33
CA GLY A 397 -5.35 -9.55 7.39
C GLY A 397 -6.20 -8.39 6.87
N TYR A 398 -7.52 -8.44 7.08
CA TYR A 398 -8.39 -7.34 6.65
C TYR A 398 -9.80 -7.38 7.26
N VAL A 399 -10.50 -6.26 7.34
CA VAL A 399 -11.94 -6.19 7.65
C VAL A 399 -12.62 -5.44 6.51
N ALA A 400 -13.53 -6.09 5.77
CA ALA A 400 -14.23 -5.44 4.67
C ALA A 400 -15.53 -4.78 5.13
N VAL A 401 -15.68 -3.47 4.86
CA VAL A 401 -16.96 -2.76 4.88
C VAL A 401 -17.39 -2.54 3.42
N LEU A 402 -18.51 -3.13 3.02
CA LEU A 402 -19.12 -2.93 1.70
C LEU A 402 -20.34 -2.04 1.85
N LEU A 403 -20.28 -0.81 1.35
CA LEU A 403 -21.43 0.08 1.22
C LEU A 403 -22.19 -0.26 -0.07
N LEU A 404 -23.10 -1.23 0.01
CA LEU A 404 -24.20 -1.33 -0.95
C LEU A 404 -25.44 -0.66 -0.33
N GLY A 405 -26.03 0.25 -1.10
CA GLY A 405 -27.05 1.18 -0.64
C GLY A 405 -28.21 0.55 0.13
N ARG A 406 -28.58 1.23 1.22
CA ARG A 406 -29.78 1.08 2.07
C ARG A 406 -29.83 0.00 3.13
N VAL A 407 -28.75 -0.75 3.36
CA VAL A 407 -28.51 -1.35 4.68
C VAL A 407 -27.06 -1.06 5.02
N VAL A 408 -26.83 -0.27 6.07
CA VAL A 408 -25.52 -0.21 6.72
C VAL A 408 -25.34 -1.55 7.43
N VAL A 409 -24.89 -2.57 6.71
CA VAL A 409 -24.19 -3.68 7.36
C VAL A 409 -22.76 -3.19 7.54
N THR A 410 -22.53 -2.44 8.63
CA THR A 410 -21.20 -2.47 9.20
C THR A 410 -20.97 -3.94 9.57
N CYS A 411 -20.03 -4.61 8.91
CA CYS A 411 -19.37 -5.75 9.52
C CYS A 411 -18.16 -5.19 10.27
N PRO A 412 -18.29 -4.84 11.57
CA PRO A 412 -17.11 -4.91 12.41
C PRO A 412 -16.62 -6.38 12.39
N TYR A 413 -15.36 -6.64 12.72
CA TYR A 413 -14.77 -7.98 12.92
C TYR A 413 -13.94 -8.61 11.77
N ARG A 414 -12.70 -8.12 11.67
CA ARG A 414 -11.42 -8.86 11.79
C ARG A 414 -11.18 -10.14 10.98
N CYS A 415 -10.62 -10.01 9.78
CA CYS A 415 -9.75 -11.05 9.20
C CYS A 415 -8.31 -10.85 9.69
N ARG A 416 -7.63 -11.97 9.90
CA ARG A 416 -6.48 -12.09 10.79
C ARG A 416 -5.34 -12.79 10.07
N PHE A 417 -4.12 -12.43 10.43
CA PHE A 417 -2.88 -12.83 9.76
C PHE A 417 -2.45 -14.24 10.13
N GLY A 418 -2.27 -15.12 9.14
CA GLY A 418 -1.35 -16.28 9.20
C GLY A 418 -1.72 -17.45 10.11
N HIS A 419 -2.68 -17.30 11.02
CA HIS A 419 -2.99 -18.30 12.04
C HIS A 419 -3.39 -19.65 11.45
N TYR A 420 -4.34 -19.67 10.50
CA TYR A 420 -4.85 -20.93 9.97
C TYR A 420 -3.84 -21.69 9.08
N ILE A 421 -2.97 -20.98 8.34
CA ILE A 421 -1.89 -21.59 7.56
C ILE A 421 -0.82 -22.17 8.48
N ASN A 422 -0.54 -21.49 9.60
CA ASN A 422 0.42 -21.93 10.58
C ASN A 422 -0.10 -23.10 11.43
N GLN A 423 -1.37 -23.06 11.85
CA GLN A 423 -2.07 -24.17 12.51
C GLN A 423 -2.18 -25.41 11.60
N ALA A 424 -2.39 -25.22 10.29
CA ALA A 424 -2.38 -26.33 9.34
C ALA A 424 -1.02 -27.02 9.23
N ARG A 425 0.08 -26.23 9.28
CA ARG A 425 1.46 -26.75 9.35
C ARG A 425 1.73 -27.42 10.68
N ALA A 426 1.31 -26.81 11.79
CA ALA A 426 1.42 -27.39 13.12
C ALA A 426 0.73 -28.75 13.17
N ALA A 427 -0.47 -28.87 12.60
CA ALA A 427 -1.22 -30.12 12.51
C ALA A 427 -0.55 -31.19 11.63
N GLY A 428 0.52 -30.87 10.89
CA GLY A 428 1.19 -31.80 9.99
C GLY A 428 0.31 -32.22 8.82
N ALA A 429 -0.45 -31.29 8.25
CA ALA A 429 -1.15 -31.48 6.99
C ALA A 429 -0.29 -31.03 5.80
N VAL A 430 -0.58 -31.52 4.60
CA VAL A 430 -0.08 -30.87 3.37
C VAL A 430 -0.86 -29.58 3.18
N VAL A 431 -0.16 -28.45 3.16
CA VAL A 431 -0.78 -27.13 3.05
C VAL A 431 -0.77 -26.67 1.60
N VAL A 432 -1.93 -26.24 1.11
CA VAL A 432 -2.10 -25.66 -0.23
C VAL A 432 -2.37 -24.17 -0.05
N THR A 433 -1.47 -23.29 -0.51
CA THR A 433 -1.63 -21.84 -0.27
C THR A 433 -1.35 -21.01 -1.50
N THR A 434 -1.78 -19.74 -1.46
CA THR A 434 -1.58 -18.75 -2.52
C THR A 434 -0.10 -18.53 -2.79
N ASP A 435 0.27 -18.54 -4.06
CA ASP A 435 1.61 -18.21 -4.54
C ASP A 435 1.83 -16.69 -4.53
N GLY A 436 1.82 -16.09 -3.34
CA GLY A 436 1.94 -14.65 -3.12
C GLY A 436 2.53 -14.35 -1.76
N LEU A 437 3.19 -13.20 -1.61
CA LEU A 437 3.71 -12.76 -0.30
C LEU A 437 2.55 -12.26 0.59
N PRO A 438 2.54 -12.59 1.90
CA PRO A 438 3.55 -13.36 2.62
C PRO A 438 3.31 -14.89 2.63
N MET A 439 2.21 -15.41 2.09
CA MET A 439 1.85 -16.84 2.16
C MET A 439 2.97 -17.78 1.65
N ARG A 440 3.65 -17.40 0.56
CA ARG A 440 4.80 -18.13 -0.01
C ARG A 440 5.98 -18.25 0.97
N GLU A 441 6.07 -17.36 1.97
CA GLU A 441 7.11 -17.48 3.00
C GLU A 441 6.84 -18.62 3.98
N PHE A 442 5.59 -19.05 4.15
CA PHE A 442 5.24 -20.15 5.05
C PHE A 442 5.32 -21.51 4.36
N VAL A 443 4.93 -21.54 3.09
CA VAL A 443 4.83 -22.75 2.29
C VAL A 443 5.50 -22.54 0.94
N ASP A 444 6.32 -23.50 0.54
CA ASP A 444 7.00 -23.56 -0.75
C ASP A 444 6.88 -24.99 -1.32
N LYS A 445 7.54 -25.24 -2.45
CA LYS A 445 7.47 -26.54 -3.15
C LYS A 445 7.96 -27.72 -2.31
N SER A 446 8.82 -27.50 -1.30
CA SER A 446 9.38 -28.54 -0.45
C SER A 446 8.43 -29.02 0.64
N ASN A 447 7.53 -28.15 1.12
CA ASN A 447 6.70 -28.39 2.31
C ASN A 447 5.18 -28.21 2.08
N GLY A 448 4.76 -27.90 0.86
CA GLY A 448 3.36 -27.88 0.47
C GLY A 448 3.15 -27.64 -1.04
N VAL A 449 2.01 -27.06 -1.41
CA VAL A 449 1.66 -26.74 -2.79
C VAL A 449 1.21 -25.29 -2.93
N LEU A 450 1.71 -24.63 -3.97
CA LEU A 450 1.42 -23.24 -4.28
C LEU A 450 0.34 -23.13 -5.37
N VAL A 451 -0.66 -22.29 -5.10
CA VAL A 451 -1.77 -21.95 -6.00
C VAL A 451 -1.40 -20.70 -6.78
N ALA A 452 -1.42 -20.77 -8.11
CA ALA A 452 -1.12 -19.60 -8.93
C ALA A 452 -2.06 -18.44 -8.60
N ALA A 453 -1.48 -17.25 -8.43
CA ALA A 453 -2.21 -16.05 -8.03
C ALA A 453 -1.69 -14.84 -8.80
N GLU A 454 -2.55 -13.84 -8.96
CA GLU A 454 -2.20 -12.54 -9.56
C GLU A 454 -2.33 -11.44 -8.51
N LEU A 455 -1.42 -10.48 -8.50
CA LEU A 455 -1.53 -9.32 -7.61
C LEU A 455 -2.80 -8.52 -7.97
N LEU A 456 -3.66 -8.25 -6.99
CA LEU A 456 -4.85 -7.44 -7.18
C LEU A 456 -4.43 -6.02 -7.57
N LYS A 457 -4.83 -5.59 -8.77
CA LYS A 457 -4.66 -4.21 -9.23
C LYS A 457 -5.97 -3.45 -9.01
N PRO A 458 -6.04 -2.49 -8.07
CA PRO A 458 -7.17 -1.58 -8.03
C PRO A 458 -7.20 -0.71 -9.30
N PRO A 459 -8.38 -0.28 -9.76
CA PRO A 459 -8.46 0.70 -10.85
C PRO A 459 -7.75 2.00 -10.45
N VAL A 460 -6.94 2.53 -11.38
CA VAL A 460 -5.96 3.62 -11.18
C VAL A 460 -6.57 4.99 -10.80
N TRP A 461 -7.89 5.12 -10.73
CA TRP A 461 -8.56 6.44 -10.73
C TRP A 461 -9.53 6.69 -9.56
N THR A 462 -9.53 5.86 -8.53
CA THR A 462 -10.31 6.11 -7.31
C THR A 462 -9.34 6.33 -6.16
N GLU A 463 -9.19 7.57 -5.68
CA GLU A 463 -8.46 7.86 -4.43
C GLU A 463 -9.04 7.08 -3.23
N ASP A 464 -10.29 6.60 -3.36
CA ASP A 464 -11.02 5.83 -2.34
C ASP A 464 -10.80 4.31 -2.39
N PHE A 465 -9.92 3.77 -3.25
CA PHE A 465 -9.68 2.33 -3.24
C PHE A 465 -8.77 1.95 -2.07
N TRP A 466 -9.26 1.15 -1.13
CA TRP A 466 -8.60 0.77 0.13
C TRP A 466 -7.22 0.12 -0.02
N SER A 467 -6.90 -0.55 -1.14
CA SER A 467 -5.52 -1.02 -1.41
C SER A 467 -4.54 0.11 -1.74
N LEU A 468 -5.05 1.28 -2.12
CA LEU A 468 -4.33 2.56 -2.14
C LEU A 468 -4.33 3.23 -0.76
N GLY A 469 -4.94 2.68 0.29
CA GLY A 469 -4.85 3.16 1.68
C GLY A 469 -3.81 2.43 2.52
N GLN A 470 -3.28 1.30 2.03
CA GLN A 470 -2.25 0.52 2.70
C GLN A 470 -0.91 1.26 2.68
N GLU A 471 -0.46 1.76 3.83
CA GLU A 471 0.78 2.53 3.95
C GLU A 471 1.98 1.73 3.39
N MET A 472 2.07 0.44 3.76
CA MET A 472 3.12 -0.47 3.29
C MET A 472 2.86 -1.06 1.89
N GLY A 473 1.71 -0.74 1.28
CA GLY A 473 1.30 -1.18 -0.07
C GLY A 473 1.49 -0.11 -1.14
N ARG A 474 1.38 1.18 -0.78
CA ARG A 474 1.51 2.34 -1.68
C ARG A 474 2.89 2.44 -2.35
N GLN A 475 3.95 2.16 -1.61
CA GLN A 475 5.34 2.44 -2.03
C GLN A 475 6.08 1.21 -2.57
N TYR A 476 5.48 0.02 -2.51
CA TYR A 476 6.18 -1.24 -2.78
C TYR A 476 5.60 -1.95 -4.00
N LYS A 477 6.39 -2.01 -5.09
CA LYS A 477 6.00 -2.67 -6.33
C LYS A 477 6.47 -4.13 -6.32
N VAL A 478 5.53 -5.08 -6.38
CA VAL A 478 5.81 -6.53 -6.43
C VAL A 478 5.89 -6.98 -7.90
N HIS A 479 6.89 -7.79 -8.22
CA HIS A 479 7.05 -8.41 -9.55
C HIS A 479 6.66 -9.89 -9.51
N GLN A 480 5.64 -10.28 -10.29
CA GLN A 480 5.28 -11.68 -10.48
C GLN A 480 4.73 -11.92 -11.90
N HIS A 481 5.22 -12.95 -12.58
CA HIS A 481 4.83 -13.34 -13.95
C HIS A 481 4.80 -12.17 -14.96
N TRP A 482 5.89 -11.38 -15.03
CA TRP A 482 6.08 -10.25 -15.96
C TRP A 482 5.27 -8.98 -15.68
N ARG A 483 4.57 -8.89 -14.54
CA ARG A 483 3.71 -7.75 -14.18
C ARG A 483 4.23 -7.02 -12.94
N VAL A 484 4.28 -5.69 -13.02
CA VAL A 484 4.56 -4.77 -11.91
C VAL A 484 3.23 -4.21 -11.38
N GLY A 485 3.04 -4.20 -10.06
CA GLY A 485 1.89 -3.57 -9.39
C GLY A 485 2.18 -3.24 -7.93
N THR A 486 1.39 -2.33 -7.34
CA THR A 486 1.44 -1.93 -5.93
C THR A 486 0.30 -2.59 -5.16
N GLY A 487 0.55 -3.04 -3.93
CA GLY A 487 -0.45 -3.68 -3.08
C GLY A 487 0.07 -4.95 -2.37
N MET A 488 -0.76 -5.50 -1.49
CA MET A 488 -0.46 -6.72 -0.70
C MET A 488 -1.57 -7.77 -0.78
N GLU A 489 -2.34 -7.77 -1.88
CA GLU A 489 -3.44 -8.71 -2.08
C GLU A 489 -3.34 -9.45 -3.40
N TRP A 490 -3.86 -10.67 -3.39
CA TRP A 490 -3.76 -11.65 -4.44
C TRP A 490 -5.13 -12.18 -4.84
N THR A 491 -5.38 -12.20 -6.14
CA THR A 491 -6.54 -12.84 -6.74
C THR A 491 -6.21 -14.29 -7.07
N VAL A 492 -7.04 -15.21 -6.57
CA VAL A 492 -6.96 -16.64 -6.87
C VAL A 492 -8.23 -17.07 -7.59
N THR A 493 -8.07 -17.80 -8.70
CA THR A 493 -9.21 -18.30 -9.49
C THR A 493 -9.53 -19.75 -9.13
N GLY A 494 -10.79 -20.17 -9.31
CA GLY A 494 -11.18 -21.57 -9.08
C GLY A 494 -10.40 -22.57 -9.93
N ARG A 495 -10.05 -22.19 -11.17
CA ARG A 495 -9.16 -23.00 -12.02
C ARG A 495 -7.78 -23.19 -11.41
N ALA A 496 -7.17 -22.13 -10.87
CA ALA A 496 -5.87 -22.24 -10.22
C ALA A 496 -5.92 -23.16 -8.98
N ILE A 497 -7.04 -23.15 -8.25
CA ILE A 497 -7.28 -24.11 -7.16
C ILE A 497 -7.32 -25.53 -7.70
N CYS A 498 -8.08 -25.79 -8.77
CA CYS A 498 -8.15 -27.12 -9.38
C CYS A 498 -6.78 -27.62 -9.85
N ASP A 499 -6.00 -26.76 -10.52
CA ASP A 499 -4.64 -27.10 -10.97
C ASP A 499 -3.71 -27.45 -9.80
N ALA A 500 -3.90 -26.82 -8.63
CA ALA A 500 -3.16 -27.14 -7.42
C ALA A 500 -3.63 -28.45 -6.77
N VAL A 501 -4.94 -28.71 -6.78
CA VAL A 501 -5.53 -29.95 -6.27
C VAL A 501 -5.15 -31.15 -7.13
N ASP A 502 -5.14 -31.02 -8.46
CA ASP A 502 -4.71 -32.09 -9.37
C ASP A 502 -3.24 -32.49 -9.11
N LYS A 503 -2.37 -31.53 -8.73
CA LYS A 503 -1.01 -31.85 -8.27
C LYS A 503 -1.01 -32.70 -7.00
N ILE A 504 -1.89 -32.42 -6.03
CA ILE A 504 -1.98 -33.20 -4.79
C ILE A 504 -2.51 -34.61 -5.06
N VAL A 505 -3.54 -34.72 -5.91
CA VAL A 505 -4.16 -36.00 -6.27
C VAL A 505 -3.16 -36.93 -6.97
N THR A 506 -2.26 -36.36 -7.79
CA THR A 506 -1.21 -37.13 -8.48
C THR A 506 -0.01 -37.50 -7.60
N MET A 507 0.14 -36.91 -6.40
CA MET A 507 1.23 -37.23 -5.48
C MET A 507 1.02 -38.58 -4.77
N SER A 508 2.11 -39.34 -4.64
CA SER A 508 2.11 -40.55 -3.82
C SER A 508 1.83 -40.23 -2.33
N PRO A 509 1.24 -41.17 -1.57
CA PRO A 509 1.06 -41.00 -0.12
C PRO A 509 2.35 -40.65 0.62
N ARG A 510 3.49 -41.24 0.20
CA ARG A 510 4.81 -40.98 0.80
C ARG A 510 5.29 -39.55 0.53
N GLU A 511 5.07 -39.04 -0.68
CA GLU A 511 5.42 -37.66 -1.03
C GLU A 511 4.58 -36.67 -0.22
N ARG A 512 3.27 -36.90 -0.10
CA ARG A 512 2.36 -36.09 0.73
C ARG A 512 2.81 -36.08 2.19
N GLN A 513 3.11 -37.25 2.75
CA GLN A 513 3.64 -37.38 4.10
C GLN A 513 4.97 -36.62 4.29
N GLY A 514 5.88 -36.71 3.32
CA GLY A 514 7.16 -35.98 3.34
C GLY A 514 6.96 -34.46 3.37
N LYS A 515 6.09 -33.93 2.52
CA LYS A 515 5.76 -32.49 2.50
C LYS A 515 5.12 -32.04 3.81
N ALA A 516 4.15 -32.79 4.32
CA ALA A 516 3.48 -32.49 5.59
C ALA A 516 4.46 -32.48 6.78
N ALA A 517 5.39 -33.46 6.84
CA ALA A 517 6.43 -33.51 7.85
C ALA A 517 7.39 -32.32 7.75
N ALA A 518 7.82 -31.94 6.54
CA ALA A 518 8.64 -30.76 6.31
C ALA A 518 7.92 -29.46 6.72
N GLY A 519 6.62 -29.36 6.45
CA GLY A 519 5.77 -28.25 6.87
C GLY A 519 5.70 -28.10 8.39
N ARG A 520 5.48 -29.21 9.11
CA ARG A 520 5.49 -29.24 10.58
C ARG A 520 6.87 -28.89 11.16
N LEU A 521 7.95 -29.43 10.60
CA LEU A 521 9.31 -29.12 11.04
C LEU A 521 9.60 -27.62 10.93
N ARG A 522 9.22 -27.02 9.80
CA ARG A 522 9.39 -25.58 9.59
C ARG A 522 8.56 -24.74 10.57
N TYR A 523 7.37 -25.20 10.97
CA TYR A 523 6.58 -24.54 12.02
C TYR A 523 7.33 -24.54 13.36
N LEU A 524 7.90 -25.68 13.76
CA LEU A 524 8.67 -25.79 15.00
C LEU A 524 9.95 -24.93 14.98
N HIS A 525 10.62 -24.86 13.82
CA HIS A 525 11.77 -23.96 13.64
C HIS A 525 11.37 -22.49 13.82
N GLN A 526 10.25 -22.08 13.23
CA GLN A 526 9.75 -20.71 13.37
C GLN A 526 9.36 -20.37 14.81
N LEU A 527 8.71 -21.29 15.51
CA LEU A 527 8.38 -21.11 16.93
C LEU A 527 9.65 -20.96 17.79
N THR A 528 10.69 -21.75 17.50
CA THR A 528 11.99 -21.65 18.18
C THR A 528 12.68 -20.31 17.89
N PHE A 529 12.63 -19.85 16.64
CA PHE A 529 13.18 -18.56 16.24
C PHE A 529 12.45 -17.41 16.95
N PHE A 530 11.12 -17.42 16.94
CA PHE A 530 10.28 -16.44 17.63
C PHE A 530 10.64 -16.36 19.12
N LYS A 531 10.74 -17.50 19.81
CA LYS A 531 11.13 -17.57 21.23
C LYS A 531 12.49 -16.92 21.48
N LYS A 532 13.50 -17.24 20.66
CA LYS A 532 14.84 -16.64 20.78
C LYS A 532 14.82 -15.13 20.53
N GLN A 533 14.03 -14.66 19.57
CA GLN A 533 13.87 -13.23 19.30
C GLN A 533 13.16 -12.49 20.43
N MET A 534 12.13 -13.07 21.04
CA MET A 534 11.45 -12.46 22.20
C MET A 534 12.39 -12.32 23.40
N LEU A 535 13.22 -13.34 23.65
CA LEU A 535 14.25 -13.25 24.70
C LEU A 535 15.30 -12.17 24.39
N ALA A 536 15.80 -12.12 23.15
CA ALA A 536 16.75 -11.09 22.73
C ALA A 536 16.14 -9.68 22.87
N PHE A 537 14.85 -9.54 22.56
CA PHE A 537 14.13 -8.28 22.70
C PHE A 537 13.95 -7.86 24.16
N LEU A 538 13.67 -8.79 25.08
CA LEU A 538 13.63 -8.48 26.51
C LEU A 538 14.98 -7.96 27.04
N VAL A 539 16.07 -8.63 26.67
CA VAL A 539 17.44 -8.19 27.04
C VAL A 539 17.70 -6.79 26.52
N GLU A 540 17.32 -6.50 25.27
CA GLU A 540 17.47 -5.16 24.70
C GLU A 540 16.63 -4.11 25.45
N LEU A 541 15.40 -4.41 25.84
CA LEU A 541 14.57 -3.48 26.63
C LEU A 541 15.21 -3.17 27.99
N GLN A 542 15.75 -4.19 28.66
CA GLN A 542 16.43 -4.05 29.96
C GLN A 542 17.69 -3.20 29.84
N GLU A 543 18.55 -3.47 28.84
CA GLU A 543 19.77 -2.67 28.63
C GLU A 543 19.48 -1.19 28.31
N GLN A 544 18.38 -0.91 27.60
CA GLN A 544 17.98 0.47 27.30
C GLN A 544 17.45 1.19 28.53
N ASP A 545 16.77 0.48 29.42
CA ASP A 545 16.30 1.02 30.70
C ASP A 545 17.48 1.32 31.64
N GLU A 546 18.47 0.42 31.72
CA GLU A 546 19.71 0.66 32.47
C GLU A 546 20.50 1.86 31.95
N ARG A 547 20.66 1.98 30.62
CA ARG A 547 21.33 3.15 30.00
C ARG A 547 20.61 4.46 30.29
N ALA A 548 19.27 4.44 30.38
CA ALA A 548 18.51 5.62 30.76
C ALA A 548 18.78 6.01 32.22
N LEU A 549 18.86 5.04 33.14
CA LEU A 549 19.20 5.29 34.55
C LEU A 549 20.61 5.88 34.72
N ASP A 550 21.60 5.37 33.99
CA ASP A 550 22.97 5.87 34.08
C ASP A 550 23.13 7.26 33.44
N GLY A 551 22.37 7.55 32.38
CA GLY A 551 22.28 8.89 31.80
C GLY A 551 21.72 9.93 32.77
N ASP A 552 20.63 9.59 33.48
CA ASP A 552 20.04 10.47 34.50
C ASP A 552 20.98 10.66 35.71
N ARG A 553 21.70 9.61 36.14
CA ARG A 553 22.72 9.73 37.21
C ARG A 553 23.91 10.60 36.81
N ALA A 554 24.33 10.59 35.54
CA ALA A 554 25.40 11.44 35.02
C ALA A 554 24.97 12.93 35.00
N VAL A 555 23.70 13.21 34.71
CA VAL A 555 23.13 14.56 34.76
C VAL A 555 23.01 15.06 36.21
N ASP A 556 22.57 14.20 37.14
CA ASP A 556 22.49 14.53 38.57
C ASP A 556 23.87 14.70 39.24
N THR A 557 24.92 14.06 38.74
CA THR A 557 26.29 14.30 39.24
C THR A 557 26.86 15.62 38.70
N THR A 558 26.50 16.04 37.48
CA THR A 558 26.86 17.38 36.98
C THR A 558 26.10 18.51 37.68
N SER A 559 24.83 18.32 38.05
CA SER A 559 24.08 19.31 38.83
C SER A 559 24.59 19.44 40.28
N ASN A 560 24.98 18.33 40.91
CA ASN A 560 25.61 18.34 42.24
C ASN A 560 27.04 18.93 42.24
N MET A 561 27.76 18.86 41.11
CA MET A 561 29.07 19.49 40.96
C MET A 561 28.95 21.01 40.72
N GLU A 562 27.89 21.47 40.05
CA GLU A 562 27.56 22.91 39.95
C GLU A 562 27.08 23.50 41.29
N GLU A 563 26.37 22.74 42.14
CA GLU A 563 26.00 23.17 43.50
C GLU A 563 27.19 23.22 44.47
N SER A 564 28.16 22.30 44.34
CA SER A 564 29.41 22.37 45.12
C SER A 564 30.32 23.53 44.67
N CYS A 565 30.32 23.87 43.38
CA CYS A 565 31.10 25.00 42.85
C CYS A 565 30.44 26.37 43.16
N ALA A 566 29.11 26.41 43.35
CA ALA A 566 28.37 27.60 43.79
C ALA A 566 28.53 27.88 45.30
N THR A 567 28.83 26.86 46.11
CA THR A 567 29.04 27.02 47.56
C THR A 567 30.46 27.54 47.90
N PHE A 568 31.43 27.38 47.00
CA PHE A 568 32.80 27.89 47.20
C PHE A 568 32.99 29.39 46.83
N LYS A 569 31.94 30.08 46.35
CA LYS A 569 31.98 31.51 45.99
C LYS A 569 31.22 32.42 46.97
N ARG A 570 30.91 31.95 48.18
CA ARG A 570 30.16 32.72 49.17
C ARG A 570 30.75 32.64 50.58
N THR A 571 32.03 32.95 50.73
CA THR A 571 32.56 33.41 52.03
C THR A 571 33.71 34.38 51.80
N THR A 572 33.38 35.65 51.62
CA THR A 572 34.36 36.74 51.75
C THR A 572 34.39 37.12 53.23
N ILE A 573 35.45 36.76 53.95
CA ILE A 573 35.79 37.36 55.25
C ILE A 573 37.22 37.90 55.19
N ARG A 574 37.29 39.20 55.50
CA ARG A 574 38.39 40.07 55.95
C ARG A 574 39.84 39.55 55.84
N LEU A 575 40.64 40.42 55.25
CA LEU A 575 42.07 40.56 55.50
C LEU A 575 42.31 40.89 56.98
N ASP A 576 43.19 40.14 57.62
CA ASP A 576 44.15 40.66 58.58
C ASP A 576 45.43 39.80 58.54
N GLU A 577 46.56 40.47 58.73
CA GLU A 577 47.93 39.99 58.66
C GLU A 577 48.22 38.88 59.70
N THR A 578 49.00 37.86 59.34
CA THR A 578 50.23 37.43 60.03
C THR A 578 50.73 36.06 59.53
N ASP A 579 52.01 35.87 59.78
CA ASP A 579 53.00 34.92 59.27
C ASP A 579 52.81 33.43 59.62
N GLN A 580 53.52 32.59 58.83
CA GLN A 580 54.16 31.30 59.18
C GLN A 580 53.33 30.00 59.37
N SER A 581 53.58 29.03 58.46
CA SER A 581 54.23 27.71 58.72
C SER A 581 53.61 26.44 58.06
N ALA A 582 54.52 25.59 57.53
CA ALA A 582 54.48 24.13 57.26
C ALA A 582 53.46 23.57 56.23
N CYS A 583 53.88 22.99 55.08
CA CYS A 583 54.47 21.64 54.87
C CYS A 583 53.52 20.53 55.35
N ASP A 584 52.93 19.67 54.50
CA ASP A 584 53.61 18.56 53.81
C ASP A 584 52.88 18.04 52.55
N ASN A 585 53.68 17.67 51.55
CA ASN A 585 53.41 16.81 50.38
C ASN A 585 54.00 15.39 50.68
N PRO A 586 53.81 14.28 49.90
CA PRO A 586 53.70 14.27 48.44
C PRO A 586 52.86 13.18 47.71
N CYS A 587 52.54 13.52 46.46
CA CYS A 587 52.48 12.78 45.18
C CYS A 587 52.54 11.23 45.06
N GLY A 588 51.78 10.75 44.06
CA GLY A 588 52.17 9.77 43.05
C GLY A 588 50.94 9.23 42.28
N SER A 589 50.87 9.05 40.95
CA SER A 589 51.72 9.29 39.78
C SER A 589 50.90 8.84 38.54
N ILE A 590 50.87 9.64 37.47
CA ILE A 590 50.38 9.29 36.12
C ILE A 590 51.59 9.26 35.17
N PRO A 591 51.54 8.53 34.04
CA PRO A 591 52.05 9.06 32.76
C PRO A 591 51.00 8.92 31.62
N GLN A 592 50.59 10.02 30.95
CA GLN A 592 51.16 10.66 29.73
C GLN A 592 50.76 9.92 28.43
N HIS A 593 50.37 10.50 27.28
CA HIS A 593 50.22 11.83 26.65
C HIS A 593 49.24 11.62 25.45
N ILE A 594 48.49 12.57 24.89
CA ILE A 594 48.90 13.53 23.85
C ILE A 594 47.75 14.53 23.61
N VAL A 595 48.13 15.80 23.46
CA VAL A 595 47.34 17.02 23.19
C VAL A 595 47.29 17.30 21.68
N VAL A 596 46.17 17.79 21.16
CA VAL A 596 46.15 18.86 20.12
C VAL A 596 44.97 19.80 20.39
N MET A 597 45.30 21.07 20.69
CA MET A 597 44.38 22.22 20.69
C MET A 597 44.29 22.84 19.30
N VAL A 598 43.14 23.43 18.96
CA VAL A 598 43.09 24.70 18.22
C VAL A 598 41.98 25.60 18.80
N ASN A 599 42.42 26.81 19.16
CA ASN A 599 41.74 27.99 19.70
C ASN A 599 40.96 28.72 18.56
N GLU A 600 39.91 29.53 18.73
CA GLU A 600 39.86 30.91 19.27
C GLU A 600 38.40 31.44 19.16
N SER A 601 37.81 31.99 20.23
CA SER A 601 37.48 33.43 20.46
C SER A 601 36.42 34.05 19.52
N ALA A 602 35.16 34.22 19.93
CA ALA A 602 34.56 35.30 20.75
C ALA A 602 34.31 36.63 20.01
N VAL A 603 33.03 37.00 19.77
CA VAL A 603 32.48 38.37 19.91
C VAL A 603 30.96 38.30 20.16
N VAL A 604 30.51 38.89 21.28
CA VAL A 604 29.11 39.24 21.57
C VAL A 604 28.86 40.66 21.08
N ALA A 605 27.78 40.89 20.33
CA ALA A 605 27.15 42.21 20.16
C ALA A 605 25.61 42.06 20.10
N PRO A 606 24.84 43.06 20.57
CA PRO A 606 23.45 42.87 20.97
C PRO A 606 22.43 43.15 19.85
N ARG A 607 21.23 42.59 20.09
CA ARG A 607 19.97 42.68 19.33
C ARG A 607 19.71 44.01 18.60
N GLY A 608 19.35 43.89 17.33
CA GLY A 608 18.49 44.81 16.59
C GLY A 608 17.34 44.04 15.94
N ILE A 609 16.13 44.30 16.41
CA ILE A 609 14.86 43.70 15.96
C ILE A 609 14.40 44.44 14.70
N VAL A 610 14.61 43.90 13.50
CA VAL A 610 13.75 44.11 12.31
C VAL A 610 14.06 43.00 11.28
N GLU A 611 13.59 41.76 11.46
CA GLU A 611 13.61 40.75 10.37
C GLU A 611 12.83 39.48 10.79
N THR A 612 11.51 39.55 10.91
CA THR A 612 10.68 38.33 11.11
C THR A 612 9.46 38.23 10.20
N SER A 613 9.10 39.32 9.50
CA SER A 613 8.07 39.30 8.46
C SER A 613 8.66 39.08 7.07
N VAL A 614 9.82 39.67 6.77
CA VAL A 614 10.46 39.58 5.44
C VAL A 614 11.03 38.18 5.17
N GLU A 615 11.67 37.55 6.17
CA GLU A 615 12.35 36.25 6.00
C GLU A 615 11.38 35.06 5.87
N LYS A 616 10.24 35.08 6.57
CA LYS A 616 9.18 34.05 6.45
C LYS A 616 8.43 34.15 5.12
N THR A 617 8.19 35.37 4.64
CA THR A 617 7.60 35.59 3.32
C THR A 617 8.59 35.20 2.23
N LEU A 618 9.88 35.56 2.35
CA LEU A 618 10.92 35.13 1.40
C LEU A 618 11.09 33.61 1.31
N ALA A 619 11.06 32.87 2.44
CA ALA A 619 11.22 31.41 2.43
C ALA A 619 9.99 30.67 1.85
N GLY A 620 8.78 31.18 2.12
CA GLY A 620 7.54 30.69 1.51
C GLY A 620 7.48 30.99 0.01
N ASP A 621 7.84 32.21 -0.39
CA ASP A 621 7.88 32.67 -1.77
C ASP A 621 8.94 31.91 -2.58
N PHE A 622 10.09 31.58 -1.97
CA PHE A 622 11.16 30.81 -2.62
C PHE A 622 10.78 29.35 -2.85
N THR A 623 10.01 28.75 -1.92
CA THR A 623 9.51 27.38 -2.06
C THR A 623 8.39 27.31 -3.09
N LEU A 624 7.49 28.29 -3.09
CA LEU A 624 6.45 28.45 -4.11
C LEU A 624 7.09 28.66 -5.49
N ALA A 625 8.08 29.54 -5.62
CA ALA A 625 8.80 29.79 -6.88
C ALA A 625 9.49 28.53 -7.44
N LYS A 626 10.08 27.70 -6.57
CA LYS A 626 10.69 26.43 -6.97
C LYS A 626 9.66 25.40 -7.45
N LYS A 627 8.53 25.27 -6.74
CA LYS A 627 7.41 24.39 -7.18
C LYS A 627 6.81 24.87 -8.51
N LEU A 628 6.64 26.18 -8.70
CA LEU A 628 6.20 26.76 -9.97
C LEU A 628 7.23 26.56 -11.10
N GLY A 629 8.53 26.58 -10.77
CA GLY A 629 9.59 26.19 -11.70
C GLY A 629 9.49 24.74 -12.16
N ILE A 630 9.17 23.82 -11.22
CA ILE A 630 8.94 22.40 -11.52
C ILE A 630 7.71 22.20 -12.38
N ASP A 631 6.62 22.91 -12.07
CA ASP A 631 5.39 22.90 -12.85
C ASP A 631 5.64 23.27 -14.31
N LEU A 632 6.49 24.28 -14.53
CA LEU A 632 6.92 24.70 -15.86
C LEU A 632 7.81 23.66 -16.55
N VAL A 633 8.79 23.08 -15.86
CA VAL A 633 9.68 22.04 -16.42
C VAL A 633 8.89 20.79 -16.82
N ALA A 634 7.96 20.36 -15.96
CA ALA A 634 7.11 19.21 -16.24
C ALA A 634 6.21 19.47 -17.47
N ALA A 635 5.59 20.65 -17.53
CA ALA A 635 4.76 21.05 -18.67
C ALA A 635 5.58 21.14 -19.97
N CYS A 636 6.77 21.75 -19.93
CA CYS A 636 7.69 21.85 -21.07
C CYS A 636 8.15 20.50 -21.58
N THR A 637 8.46 19.56 -20.68
CA THR A 637 8.97 18.24 -21.04
C THR A 637 7.86 17.38 -21.64
N ALA A 638 6.71 17.29 -20.96
CA ALA A 638 5.57 16.53 -21.47
C ALA A 638 5.07 17.07 -22.83
N SER A 639 5.03 18.39 -22.99
CA SER A 639 4.65 19.03 -24.26
C SER A 639 5.63 18.69 -25.37
N LEU A 640 6.93 18.55 -25.07
CA LEU A 640 7.96 18.25 -26.08
C LEU A 640 7.79 16.85 -26.67
N PHE A 641 7.34 15.89 -25.87
CA PHE A 641 7.09 14.51 -26.32
C PHE A 641 5.83 14.38 -27.18
N VAL A 642 4.80 15.19 -26.89
CA VAL A 642 3.50 15.08 -27.58
C VAL A 642 3.44 15.96 -28.83
N SER A 643 4.07 17.14 -28.81
CA SER A 643 3.96 18.14 -29.88
C SER A 643 4.38 17.66 -31.27
N PRO A 644 5.39 16.79 -31.47
CA PRO A 644 5.76 16.30 -32.81
C PRO A 644 4.61 15.53 -33.48
N ILE A 645 3.91 14.69 -32.71
CA ILE A 645 2.80 13.87 -33.21
C ILE A 645 1.61 14.76 -33.53
N ILE A 646 1.26 15.68 -32.62
CA ILE A 646 0.11 16.57 -32.82
C ILE A 646 0.36 17.56 -33.97
N THR A 647 1.57 18.13 -34.07
CA THR A 647 1.94 19.04 -35.16
C THR A 647 1.81 18.35 -36.52
N THR A 648 2.25 17.09 -36.61
CA THR A 648 2.15 16.29 -37.83
C THR A 648 0.69 16.09 -38.25
N ILE A 649 -0.18 15.75 -37.30
CA ILE A 649 -1.61 15.51 -37.56
C ILE A 649 -2.32 16.82 -37.93
N ASP A 650 -2.19 17.86 -37.10
CA ASP A 650 -2.90 19.12 -37.28
C ASP A 650 -2.47 19.82 -38.59
N ARG A 651 -1.18 19.78 -38.93
CA ARG A 651 -0.69 20.32 -40.20
C ARG A 651 -1.21 19.53 -41.40
N ALA A 652 -1.19 18.20 -41.35
CA ALA A 652 -1.68 17.38 -42.44
C ALA A 652 -3.19 17.59 -42.68
N ILE A 653 -3.97 17.81 -41.62
CA ILE A 653 -5.40 18.17 -41.73
C ILE A 653 -5.56 19.54 -42.40
N MET A 654 -4.77 20.53 -42.00
CA MET A 654 -4.85 21.90 -42.54
C MET A 654 -4.45 21.97 -44.01
N GLU A 655 -3.37 21.30 -44.41
CA GLU A 655 -2.93 21.23 -45.82
C GLU A 655 -3.93 20.45 -46.70
N ASN A 656 -4.61 19.46 -46.14
CA ASN A 656 -5.66 18.71 -46.85
C ASN A 656 -6.95 19.54 -47.00
N ALA A 657 -7.35 20.25 -45.94
CA ALA A 657 -8.54 21.11 -45.97
C ALA A 657 -8.38 22.32 -46.91
N SER A 658 -7.16 22.84 -47.08
CA SER A 658 -6.89 23.92 -48.03
C SER A 658 -6.72 23.43 -49.48
N GLY A 659 -6.69 22.11 -49.72
CA GLY A 659 -6.44 21.53 -51.03
C GLY A 659 -4.96 21.54 -51.47
N LYS A 660 -4.03 21.91 -50.58
CA LYS A 660 -2.60 22.01 -50.85
C LYS A 660 -1.92 20.64 -50.98
N ARG A 661 -2.34 19.65 -50.19
CA ARG A 661 -1.74 18.30 -50.17
C ARG A 661 -2.71 17.25 -49.63
N VAL A 662 -2.65 16.02 -50.13
CA VAL A 662 -3.46 14.91 -49.61
C VAL A 662 -3.01 14.49 -48.20
N LEU A 663 -3.96 14.25 -47.29
CA LEU A 663 -3.71 13.93 -45.87
C LEU A 663 -2.66 12.84 -45.62
N ALA A 664 -2.77 11.69 -46.31
CA ALA A 664 -1.84 10.57 -46.12
C ALA A 664 -0.41 10.88 -46.57
N GLN A 665 -0.27 11.68 -47.63
CA GLN A 665 1.02 12.17 -48.11
C GLN A 665 1.61 13.18 -47.13
N GLY A 666 0.79 14.11 -46.63
CA GLY A 666 1.18 15.06 -45.57
C GLY A 666 1.70 14.36 -44.33
N LEU A 667 0.94 13.40 -43.77
CA LEU A 667 1.34 12.65 -42.59
C LEU A 667 2.70 11.94 -42.78
N ARG A 668 2.90 11.29 -43.94
CA ARG A 668 4.15 10.57 -44.24
C ARG A 668 5.34 11.51 -44.36
N GLU A 669 5.21 12.57 -45.17
CA GLU A 669 6.33 13.48 -45.44
C GLU A 669 6.72 14.29 -44.21
N ILE A 670 5.74 14.79 -43.45
CA ILE A 670 5.99 15.57 -42.23
C ILE A 670 6.61 14.68 -41.14
N SER A 671 6.14 13.43 -40.99
CA SER A 671 6.75 12.46 -40.06
C SER A 671 8.20 12.15 -40.44
N HIS A 672 8.45 11.96 -41.74
CA HIS A 672 9.79 11.68 -42.24
C HIS A 672 10.73 12.88 -42.06
N ASP A 673 10.23 14.10 -42.24
CA ASP A 673 10.98 15.34 -41.99
C ASP A 673 11.39 15.48 -40.52
N PHE A 674 10.49 15.16 -39.59
CA PHE A 674 10.82 15.11 -38.15
C PHE A 674 11.93 14.10 -37.83
N VAL A 675 11.86 12.89 -38.39
CA VAL A 675 12.87 11.84 -38.15
C VAL A 675 14.23 12.22 -38.76
N ARG A 676 14.24 12.84 -39.94
CA ARG A 676 15.49 13.18 -40.65
C ARG A 676 16.16 14.44 -40.09
N ASN A 677 15.38 15.43 -39.67
CA ASN A 677 15.88 16.74 -39.22
C ASN A 677 15.16 17.24 -37.96
N PRO A 678 15.28 16.54 -36.82
CA PRO A 678 14.49 16.84 -35.60
C PRO A 678 14.74 18.26 -35.06
N LEU A 679 15.99 18.74 -35.07
CA LEU A 679 16.34 20.08 -34.58
C LEU A 679 15.80 21.21 -35.46
N ALA A 680 15.69 20.98 -36.77
CA ALA A 680 15.08 21.94 -37.68
C ALA A 680 13.56 21.96 -37.50
N PHE A 681 12.95 20.78 -37.26
CA PHE A 681 11.52 20.63 -37.05
C PHE A 681 11.02 21.39 -35.83
N ILE A 682 11.70 21.28 -34.68
CA ILE A 682 11.30 21.96 -33.43
C ILE A 682 11.42 23.49 -33.49
N LYS A 683 12.21 24.04 -34.43
CA LYS A 683 12.36 25.49 -34.62
C LYS A 683 11.26 26.11 -35.49
N ARG A 684 10.40 25.29 -36.09
CA ARG A 684 9.36 25.78 -37.01
C ARG A 684 8.20 26.41 -36.25
N LYS A 685 7.60 27.43 -36.85
CA LYS A 685 6.47 28.17 -36.26
C LYS A 685 5.25 27.28 -35.98
N ASP A 686 4.99 26.27 -36.83
CA ASP A 686 3.88 25.31 -36.64
C ASP A 686 4.09 24.44 -35.40
N PHE A 687 5.29 23.93 -35.20
CA PHE A 687 5.64 23.20 -33.97
C PHE A 687 5.55 24.09 -32.73
N LEU A 688 6.14 25.29 -32.77
CA LEU A 688 6.19 26.20 -31.62
C LEU A 688 4.80 26.63 -31.13
N LEU A 689 3.84 26.79 -32.03
CA LEU A 689 2.45 27.10 -31.68
C LEU A 689 1.74 25.94 -30.95
N ILE A 690 2.00 24.70 -31.37
CA ILE A 690 1.47 23.50 -30.71
C ILE A 690 2.15 23.30 -29.36
N TYR A 691 3.48 23.43 -29.34
CA TYR A 691 4.28 23.31 -28.12
C TYR A 691 3.87 24.34 -27.07
N GLY A 692 3.70 25.61 -27.46
CA GLY A 692 3.24 26.68 -26.58
C GLY A 692 1.82 26.44 -26.04
N LEU A 693 0.90 25.92 -26.86
CA LEU A 693 -0.46 25.56 -26.42
C LEU A 693 -0.43 24.51 -25.30
N TYR A 694 0.34 23.42 -25.47
CA TYR A 694 0.40 22.35 -24.47
C TYR A 694 1.16 22.78 -23.22
N ILE A 695 2.24 23.58 -23.35
CA ILE A 695 2.93 24.17 -22.19
C ILE A 695 1.94 25.01 -21.38
N ALA A 696 1.20 25.89 -22.03
CA ALA A 696 0.26 26.76 -21.33
C ALA A 696 -0.87 25.97 -20.68
N THR A 697 -1.38 24.91 -21.34
CA THR A 697 -2.48 24.10 -20.80
C THR A 697 -2.04 23.27 -19.59
N TYR A 698 -0.91 22.53 -19.70
CA TYR A 698 -0.38 21.76 -18.58
C TYR A 698 0.18 22.65 -17.49
N GLY A 699 0.88 23.73 -17.85
CA GLY A 699 1.41 24.72 -16.92
C GLY A 699 0.31 25.39 -16.11
N THR A 700 -0.83 25.76 -16.73
CA THR A 700 -1.99 26.31 -16.01
C THR A 700 -2.59 25.29 -15.05
N ALA A 701 -2.77 24.04 -15.48
CA ALA A 701 -3.26 22.97 -14.61
C ALA A 701 -2.35 22.75 -13.40
N ASN A 702 -1.05 22.73 -13.63
CA ASN A 702 -0.03 22.51 -12.60
C ASN A 702 0.04 23.70 -11.62
N THR A 703 0.10 24.92 -12.15
CA THR A 703 0.15 26.16 -11.36
C THR A 703 -1.07 26.30 -10.45
N ILE A 704 -2.27 25.99 -10.96
CA ILE A 704 -3.49 26.04 -10.16
C ILE A 704 -3.43 25.03 -9.01
N ASP A 705 -2.92 23.82 -9.26
CA ASP A 705 -2.74 22.84 -8.19
C ASP A 705 -1.76 23.32 -7.12
N THR A 706 -0.60 23.85 -7.52
CA THR A 706 0.43 24.30 -6.57
C THR A 706 -0.01 25.53 -5.77
N ILE A 707 -0.75 26.48 -6.40
CA ILE A 707 -1.32 27.63 -5.70
C ILE A 707 -2.45 27.19 -4.76
N SER A 708 -3.32 26.27 -5.20
CA SER A 708 -4.43 25.76 -4.37
C SER A 708 -3.93 24.92 -3.19
N GLU A 709 -2.85 24.15 -3.40
CA GLU A 709 -2.12 23.44 -2.33
C GLU A 709 -1.54 24.43 -1.32
N PHE A 710 -0.91 25.52 -1.78
CA PHE A 710 -0.36 26.55 -0.90
C PHE A 710 -1.44 27.35 -0.17
N ALA A 711 -2.61 27.55 -0.79
CA ALA A 711 -3.76 28.24 -0.21
C ALA A 711 -4.67 27.34 0.66
N GLY A 712 -4.48 26.02 0.64
CA GLY A 712 -5.31 25.04 1.36
C GLY A 712 -6.73 24.89 0.81
N THR A 713 -6.95 25.12 -0.48
CA THR A 713 -8.27 25.12 -1.14
C THR A 713 -8.40 24.00 -2.19
N ASP A 714 -9.63 23.55 -2.48
CA ASP A 714 -9.89 22.56 -3.55
C ASP A 714 -9.51 23.11 -4.93
N SER A 715 -8.78 22.30 -5.70
CA SER A 715 -8.28 22.68 -7.03
C SER A 715 -9.25 22.34 -8.17
N GLY A 716 -10.32 21.58 -7.90
CA GLY A 716 -11.20 21.02 -8.93
C GLY A 716 -11.87 22.07 -9.81
N MET A 717 -12.62 23.00 -9.22
CA MET A 717 -13.33 24.04 -9.96
C MET A 717 -12.39 25.10 -10.58
N PRO A 718 -11.39 25.63 -9.85
CA PRO A 718 -10.42 26.55 -10.43
C PRO A 718 -9.66 25.95 -11.62
N LYS A 719 -9.24 24.68 -11.52
CA LYS A 719 -8.54 23.98 -12.61
C LYS A 719 -9.43 23.82 -13.83
N LEU A 720 -10.69 23.43 -13.64
CA LEU A 720 -11.64 23.30 -14.75
C LEU A 720 -11.82 24.63 -15.50
N ILE A 721 -12.05 25.73 -14.77
CA ILE A 721 -12.27 27.05 -15.37
C ILE A 721 -10.99 27.57 -16.04
N GLY A 722 -9.86 27.54 -15.32
CA GLY A 722 -8.59 28.10 -15.78
C GLY A 722 -8.02 27.36 -17.00
N THR A 723 -7.99 26.03 -16.96
CA THR A 723 -7.49 25.22 -18.08
C THR A 723 -8.41 25.32 -19.30
N THR A 724 -9.72 25.43 -19.09
CA THR A 724 -10.68 25.67 -20.18
C THR A 724 -10.44 27.01 -20.86
N ALA A 725 -10.32 28.08 -20.08
CA ALA A 725 -10.12 29.42 -20.62
C ALA A 725 -8.82 29.51 -21.45
N VAL A 726 -7.73 28.97 -20.91
CA VAL A 726 -6.42 28.98 -21.58
C VAL A 726 -6.43 28.10 -22.83
N ASN A 727 -6.93 26.87 -22.72
CA ASN A 727 -6.93 25.91 -23.82
C ASN A 727 -7.82 26.39 -25.00
N VAL A 728 -9.04 26.85 -24.72
CA VAL A 728 -9.95 27.37 -25.76
C VAL A 728 -9.33 28.58 -26.47
N THR A 729 -8.78 29.54 -25.73
CA THR A 729 -8.20 30.76 -26.30
C THR A 729 -6.99 30.44 -27.19
N LEU A 730 -6.09 29.59 -26.72
CA LEU A 730 -4.88 29.23 -27.46
C LEU A 730 -5.17 28.29 -28.63
N CYS A 731 -6.16 27.40 -28.54
CA CYS A 731 -6.60 26.59 -29.67
C CYS A 731 -7.14 27.45 -30.81
N VAL A 732 -7.97 28.46 -30.50
CA VAL A 732 -8.49 29.41 -31.50
C VAL A 732 -7.35 30.23 -32.12
N ALA A 733 -6.42 30.74 -31.30
CA ALA A 733 -5.27 31.51 -31.78
C ALA A 733 -4.36 30.68 -32.69
N LYS A 734 -4.07 29.44 -32.28
CA LYS A 734 -3.31 28.46 -33.07
C LYS A 734 -3.99 28.17 -34.41
N ASP A 735 -5.27 27.81 -34.40
CA ASP A 735 -5.97 27.41 -35.63
C ASP A 735 -6.10 28.56 -36.63
N ARG A 736 -6.28 29.79 -36.14
CA ARG A 736 -6.21 31.00 -36.96
C ARG A 736 -4.85 31.14 -37.66
N GLU A 737 -3.76 30.94 -36.94
CA GLU A 737 -2.41 31.04 -37.52
C GLU A 737 -2.08 29.86 -38.43
N PHE A 738 -2.53 28.64 -38.10
CA PHE A 738 -2.39 27.47 -38.97
C PHE A 738 -3.13 27.66 -40.30
N ALA A 739 -4.35 28.19 -40.27
CA ALA A 739 -5.10 28.52 -41.47
C ALA A 739 -4.39 29.58 -42.34
N ARG A 740 -3.67 30.53 -41.72
CA ARG A 740 -2.86 31.53 -42.44
C ARG A 740 -1.57 30.96 -43.03
N MET A 741 -0.92 30.02 -42.34
CA MET A 741 0.35 29.42 -42.78
C MET A 741 0.15 28.35 -43.85
N PHE A 742 -0.95 27.59 -43.77
CA PHE A 742 -1.20 26.42 -44.61
C PHE A 742 -2.38 26.58 -45.57
N GLY A 743 -3.04 27.74 -45.55
CA GLY A 743 -4.05 28.13 -46.53
C GLY A 743 -3.47 28.34 -47.94
N VAL A 744 -4.34 28.27 -48.94
CA VAL A 744 -4.02 28.55 -50.35
C VAL A 744 -4.22 30.01 -50.74
N ILE A 745 -4.78 30.82 -49.82
CA ILE A 745 -5.00 32.26 -49.98
C ILE A 745 -3.98 33.06 -49.18
N ALA A 746 -3.68 34.29 -49.63
CA ALA A 746 -2.83 35.20 -48.87
C ALA A 746 -3.44 35.50 -47.48
N PRO A 747 -2.62 35.69 -46.41
CA PRO A 747 -3.13 35.95 -45.07
C PRO A 747 -4.04 37.19 -45.01
N THR A 748 -5.32 36.98 -44.70
CA THR A 748 -6.34 38.06 -44.64
C THR A 748 -6.91 38.23 -43.22
N LYS A 749 -7.74 39.27 -43.03
CA LYS A 749 -8.52 39.44 -41.77
C LYS A 749 -9.43 38.24 -41.58
N PHE A 750 -9.36 37.58 -40.43
CA PHE A 750 -10.09 36.34 -40.17
C PHE A 750 -11.59 36.63 -39.95
N PRO A 751 -12.52 35.95 -40.65
CA PRO A 751 -13.95 36.16 -40.46
C PRO A 751 -14.40 35.85 -39.02
N LEU A 752 -15.28 36.69 -38.45
CA LEU A 752 -15.86 36.46 -37.12
C LEU A 752 -16.63 35.13 -37.07
N ALA A 753 -17.30 34.75 -38.16
CA ALA A 753 -17.97 33.45 -38.27
C ALA A 753 -17.00 32.27 -38.11
N SER A 754 -15.82 32.33 -38.71
CA SER A 754 -14.79 31.29 -38.58
C SER A 754 -14.21 31.23 -37.16
N LEU A 755 -14.02 32.38 -36.49
CA LEU A 755 -13.60 32.42 -35.08
C LEU A 755 -14.66 31.83 -34.15
N GLY A 756 -15.94 32.19 -34.34
CA GLY A 756 -17.06 31.66 -33.56
C GLY A 756 -17.20 30.14 -33.72
N LEU A 757 -17.02 29.61 -34.93
CA LEU A 757 -17.04 28.17 -35.18
C LEU A 757 -15.88 27.42 -34.51
N PHE A 758 -14.68 28.00 -34.46
CA PHE A 758 -13.56 27.41 -33.69
C PHE A 758 -13.82 27.45 -32.18
N ALA A 759 -14.35 28.56 -31.66
CA ALA A 759 -14.68 28.66 -30.24
C ALA A 759 -15.78 27.67 -29.82
N MET A 760 -16.86 27.54 -30.62
CA MET A 760 -17.95 26.59 -30.36
C MET A 760 -17.47 25.14 -30.37
N ARG A 761 -16.61 24.80 -31.35
CA ARG A 761 -15.96 23.49 -31.45
C ARG A 761 -15.13 23.14 -30.21
N ASP A 762 -14.37 24.11 -29.69
CA ASP A 762 -13.49 23.90 -28.53
C ASP A 762 -14.29 23.82 -27.23
N ALA A 763 -15.35 24.61 -27.08
CA ALA A 763 -16.30 24.48 -25.97
C ALA A 763 -16.96 23.08 -25.94
N LEU A 764 -17.37 22.54 -27.09
CA LEU A 764 -17.91 21.17 -27.20
C LEU A 764 -16.87 20.11 -26.80
N SER A 765 -15.61 20.31 -27.18
CA SER A 765 -14.54 19.36 -26.88
C SER A 765 -14.19 19.36 -25.39
N VAL A 766 -14.18 20.54 -24.75
CA VAL A 766 -14.00 20.68 -23.30
C VAL A 766 -15.17 20.06 -22.54
N GLY A 767 -16.41 20.38 -22.91
CA GLY A 767 -17.60 19.81 -22.26
C GLY A 767 -17.63 18.28 -22.35
N ALA A 768 -17.28 17.72 -23.52
CA ALA A 768 -17.21 16.28 -23.72
C ALA A 768 -16.04 15.59 -22.99
N THR A 769 -15.00 16.33 -22.62
CA THR A 769 -13.81 15.78 -21.95
C THR A 769 -13.90 15.88 -20.43
N PHE A 770 -14.48 16.97 -19.90
CA PHE A 770 -14.45 17.23 -18.45
C PHE A 770 -15.83 17.15 -17.79
N ILE A 771 -16.92 17.42 -18.52
CA ILE A 771 -18.28 17.48 -17.94
C ILE A 771 -19.07 16.20 -18.24
N ALA A 772 -18.97 15.69 -19.47
CA ALA A 772 -19.75 14.54 -19.93
C ALA A 772 -19.33 13.18 -19.33
N PRO A 773 -18.04 12.84 -19.16
CA PRO A 773 -17.67 11.48 -18.75
C PRO A 773 -18.24 11.02 -17.40
N PRO A 774 -18.27 11.85 -16.33
CA PRO A 774 -18.88 11.46 -15.05
C PRO A 774 -20.39 11.20 -15.14
N VAL A 775 -21.08 11.89 -16.05
CA VAL A 775 -22.52 11.72 -16.28
C VAL A 775 -22.78 10.45 -17.09
N ILE A 776 -22.04 10.25 -18.18
CA ILE A 776 -22.20 9.11 -19.10
C ILE A 776 -21.76 7.79 -18.46
N ALA A 777 -20.72 7.81 -17.61
CA ALA A 777 -20.30 6.65 -16.84
C ALA A 777 -21.45 6.09 -15.98
N LYS A 778 -22.23 6.96 -15.31
CA LYS A 778 -23.41 6.54 -14.52
C LYS A 778 -24.51 5.90 -15.37
N TYR A 779 -24.63 6.28 -16.64
CA TYR A 779 -25.58 5.64 -17.56
C TYR A 779 -25.08 4.27 -18.05
N PHE A 780 -23.79 4.13 -18.32
CA PHE A 780 -23.17 2.83 -18.65
C PHE A 780 -23.22 1.85 -17.48
N GLU A 781 -23.05 2.34 -16.25
CA GLU A 781 -23.26 1.55 -15.03
C GLU A 781 -24.70 1.03 -14.92
N LYS A 782 -25.70 1.89 -15.18
CA LYS A 782 -27.12 1.47 -15.20
C LYS A 782 -27.45 0.47 -16.30
N ALA A 783 -26.67 0.44 -17.38
CA ALA A 783 -26.82 -0.52 -18.47
C ALA A 783 -26.12 -1.87 -18.19
N GLY A 784 -25.59 -2.08 -16.98
CA GLY A 784 -24.96 -3.33 -16.56
C GLY A 784 -23.47 -3.44 -16.89
N MET A 785 -22.83 -2.35 -17.30
CA MET A 785 -21.38 -2.29 -17.52
C MET A 785 -20.67 -2.07 -16.18
N ASP A 786 -19.54 -2.78 -15.95
CA ASP A 786 -18.78 -2.59 -14.71
C ASP A 786 -18.31 -1.13 -14.60
N LYS A 787 -18.25 -0.60 -13.38
CA LYS A 787 -17.92 0.82 -13.10
C LYS A 787 -16.60 1.28 -13.73
N THR A 788 -15.62 0.37 -13.86
CA THR A 788 -14.30 0.62 -14.41
C THR A 788 -14.35 0.74 -15.93
N THR A 789 -15.05 -0.19 -16.59
CA THR A 789 -15.28 -0.19 -18.04
C THR A 789 -16.23 0.93 -18.44
N ALA A 790 -17.26 1.23 -17.64
CA ALA A 790 -18.16 2.37 -17.85
C ALA A 790 -17.39 3.70 -17.83
N SER A 791 -16.54 3.92 -16.83
CA SER A 791 -15.77 5.17 -16.70
C SER A 791 -14.68 5.28 -17.76
N SER A 792 -13.93 4.19 -18.03
CA SER A 792 -12.89 4.19 -19.06
C SER A 792 -13.46 4.32 -20.47
N SER A 793 -14.58 3.66 -20.73
CA SER A 793 -15.33 3.80 -21.98
C SER A 793 -15.87 5.22 -22.11
N ALA A 794 -16.43 5.83 -21.06
CA ALA A 794 -16.90 7.21 -21.12
C ALA A 794 -15.74 8.20 -21.37
N LEU A 795 -14.59 8.02 -20.72
CA LEU A 795 -13.43 8.90 -20.89
C LEU A 795 -12.81 8.81 -22.30
N LEU A 796 -12.86 7.64 -22.94
CA LEU A 796 -12.38 7.47 -24.31
C LEU A 796 -13.45 7.84 -25.36
N LEU A 797 -14.70 7.44 -25.12
CA LEU A 797 -15.81 7.61 -26.06
C LEU A 797 -16.33 9.04 -26.08
N CYS A 798 -16.49 9.73 -24.94
CA CYS A 798 -17.08 11.07 -24.93
C CYS A 798 -16.25 12.08 -25.76
N PRO A 799 -14.92 12.21 -25.59
CA PRO A 799 -14.11 13.09 -26.44
C PRO A 799 -14.09 12.64 -27.91
N SER A 800 -14.07 11.33 -28.16
CA SER A 800 -14.05 10.76 -29.52
C SER A 800 -15.36 11.00 -30.27
N LEU A 801 -16.50 10.86 -29.60
CA LEU A 801 -17.83 11.12 -30.15
C LEU A 801 -18.05 12.62 -30.35
N ALA A 802 -17.54 13.47 -29.45
CA ALA A 802 -17.56 14.91 -29.66
C ALA A 802 -16.85 15.31 -30.97
N GLN A 803 -15.80 14.59 -31.38
CA GLN A 803 -15.13 14.87 -32.67
C GLN A 803 -16.05 14.66 -33.88
N LEU A 804 -17.08 13.82 -33.80
CA LEU A 804 -18.04 13.65 -34.89
C LEU A 804 -18.87 14.93 -35.12
N VAL A 805 -19.16 15.67 -34.06
CA VAL A 805 -19.92 16.94 -34.12
C VAL A 805 -18.98 18.15 -34.29
N SER A 806 -17.77 18.06 -33.75
CA SER A 806 -16.75 19.10 -33.73
C SER A 806 -15.99 19.21 -35.07
N THR A 807 -15.80 18.10 -35.79
CA THR A 807 -15.08 18.08 -37.08
C THR A 807 -15.79 18.87 -38.20
N PRO A 808 -17.13 18.80 -38.38
CA PRO A 808 -17.83 19.62 -39.37
C PRO A 808 -17.70 21.12 -39.09
N LEU A 809 -17.77 21.53 -37.82
CA LEU A 809 -17.56 22.93 -37.41
C LEU A 809 -16.14 23.41 -37.75
N HIS A 810 -15.15 22.54 -37.55
CA HIS A 810 -13.76 22.81 -37.92
C HIS A 810 -13.59 22.99 -39.44
N LEU A 811 -14.10 22.05 -40.24
CA LEU A 811 -13.98 22.10 -41.70
C LEU A 811 -14.75 23.28 -42.30
N LEU A 812 -15.94 23.58 -41.77
CA LEU A 812 -16.73 24.75 -42.18
C LEU A 812 -16.00 26.05 -41.90
N SER A 813 -15.36 26.18 -40.73
CA SER A 813 -14.57 27.37 -40.38
C SER A 813 -13.41 27.58 -41.38
N LEU A 814 -12.71 26.50 -41.74
CA LEU A 814 -11.60 26.53 -42.71
C LEU A 814 -12.07 26.85 -44.14
N ASP A 815 -13.22 26.32 -44.55
CA ASP A 815 -13.80 26.59 -45.87
C ASP A 815 -14.33 28.03 -46.00
N ILE A 816 -14.93 28.59 -44.94
CA ILE A 816 -15.33 30.01 -44.89
C ILE A 816 -14.09 30.93 -45.03
N TYR A 817 -12.96 30.53 -44.43
CA TYR A 817 -11.72 31.29 -44.54
C TYR A 817 -11.11 31.21 -45.94
N ASN A 818 -10.94 30.00 -46.49
CA ASN A 818 -10.26 29.77 -47.77
C ASN A 818 -11.14 30.12 -48.99
N HIS A 819 -12.46 29.98 -48.89
CA HIS A 819 -13.41 30.15 -50.00
C HIS A 819 -14.58 31.05 -49.60
N ARG A 820 -14.37 32.38 -49.54
CA ARG A 820 -15.35 33.33 -49.00
C ARG A 820 -16.67 33.43 -49.78
N SER A 821 -16.66 33.26 -51.09
CA SER A 821 -17.81 33.49 -51.98
C SER A 821 -18.55 32.22 -52.43
N GLN A 822 -18.25 31.04 -51.87
CA GLN A 822 -18.90 29.79 -52.29
C GLN A 822 -20.32 29.62 -51.73
N PRO A 823 -21.26 29.10 -52.54
CA PRO A 823 -22.62 28.78 -52.11
C PRO A 823 -22.64 27.60 -51.14
N MET A 824 -23.61 27.57 -50.21
CA MET A 824 -23.70 26.57 -49.14
C MET A 824 -23.70 25.11 -49.64
N LYS A 825 -24.23 24.84 -50.84
CA LYS A 825 -24.21 23.50 -51.46
C LYS A 825 -22.80 22.97 -51.69
N ASN A 826 -21.87 23.84 -52.11
CA ASN A 826 -20.47 23.46 -52.36
C ASN A 826 -19.72 23.26 -51.04
N ARG A 827 -20.06 24.04 -50.01
CA ARG A 827 -19.49 23.89 -48.66
C ARG A 827 -19.87 22.55 -48.03
N VAL A 828 -21.13 22.16 -48.13
CA VAL A 828 -21.62 20.85 -47.64
C VAL A 828 -20.95 19.69 -48.38
N SER A 829 -20.74 19.83 -49.70
CA SER A 829 -20.03 18.84 -50.51
C SER A 829 -18.54 18.71 -50.13
N PHE A 830 -17.87 19.82 -49.81
CA PHE A 830 -16.50 19.79 -49.29
C PHE A 830 -16.42 19.09 -47.93
N ILE A 831 -17.31 19.46 -46.99
CA ILE A 831 -17.35 18.87 -45.66
C ILE A 831 -17.60 17.36 -45.75
N SER A 832 -18.61 16.92 -46.52
CA SER A 832 -18.94 15.50 -46.62
C SER A 832 -17.80 14.65 -47.19
N ARG A 833 -17.03 15.20 -48.15
CA ARG A 833 -15.87 14.52 -48.75
C ARG A 833 -14.71 14.35 -47.77
N GLU A 834 -14.40 15.38 -46.99
CA GLU A 834 -13.24 15.38 -46.09
C GLU A 834 -13.56 14.94 -44.65
N TYR A 835 -14.85 14.79 -44.31
CA TYR A 835 -15.34 14.53 -42.96
C TYR A 835 -14.72 13.28 -42.33
N ILE A 836 -14.82 12.12 -42.98
CA ILE A 836 -14.37 10.84 -42.40
C ILE A 836 -12.86 10.87 -42.13
N ARG A 837 -12.08 11.35 -43.11
CA ARG A 837 -10.62 11.43 -43.00
C ARG A 837 -10.19 12.38 -41.88
N SER A 838 -10.83 13.54 -41.80
CA SER A 838 -10.54 14.55 -40.79
C SER A 838 -10.99 14.12 -39.40
N ALA A 839 -12.15 13.47 -39.28
CA ALA A 839 -12.67 12.96 -38.01
C ALA A 839 -11.78 11.86 -37.44
N THR A 840 -11.37 10.88 -38.25
CA THR A 840 -10.46 9.81 -37.81
C THR A 840 -9.10 10.36 -37.37
N ALA A 841 -8.53 11.32 -38.12
CA ALA A 841 -7.28 11.98 -37.74
C ALA A 841 -7.41 12.81 -36.44
N ARG A 842 -8.57 13.43 -36.21
CA ARG A 842 -8.85 14.18 -34.99
C ARG A 842 -9.17 13.31 -33.78
N ILE A 843 -9.65 12.09 -33.98
CA ILE A 843 -9.84 11.10 -32.90
C ILE A 843 -8.48 10.50 -32.53
N SER A 844 -7.63 10.18 -33.51
CA SER A 844 -6.31 9.58 -33.24
C SER A 844 -5.38 10.50 -32.44
N ARG A 845 -5.49 11.83 -32.60
CA ARG A 845 -4.70 12.80 -31.82
C ARG A 845 -5.08 12.88 -30.33
N THR A 846 -6.26 12.42 -29.94
CA THR A 846 -6.72 12.42 -28.53
C THR A 846 -5.87 11.50 -27.65
N ILE A 847 -5.39 10.39 -28.21
CA ILE A 847 -4.59 9.38 -27.50
C ILE A 847 -3.24 9.94 -27.01
N PRO A 848 -2.37 10.53 -27.87
CA PRO A 848 -1.12 11.11 -27.41
C PRO A 848 -1.32 12.35 -26.53
N ALA A 849 -2.36 13.15 -26.78
CA ALA A 849 -2.64 14.37 -26.01
C ALA A 849 -3.06 14.11 -24.57
N PHE A 850 -4.02 13.20 -24.34
CA PHE A 850 -4.55 12.93 -23.01
C PHE A 850 -3.89 11.72 -22.33
N GLY A 851 -3.45 10.73 -23.11
CA GLY A 851 -2.71 9.57 -22.60
C GLY A 851 -1.26 9.95 -22.26
N LEU A 852 -0.39 10.01 -23.27
CA LEU A 852 1.05 10.19 -23.06
C LEU A 852 1.40 11.54 -22.40
N GLY A 853 0.81 12.64 -22.88
CA GLY A 853 1.10 13.98 -22.35
C GLY A 853 0.55 14.24 -20.96
N GLY A 854 -0.72 13.92 -20.73
CA GLY A 854 -1.38 14.15 -19.45
C GLY A 854 -0.78 13.32 -18.32
N ILE A 855 -0.56 12.03 -18.56
CA ILE A 855 0.01 11.11 -17.58
C ILE A 855 1.50 11.44 -17.34
N GLY A 856 2.26 11.69 -18.42
CA GLY A 856 3.68 12.04 -18.33
C GLY A 856 3.93 13.34 -17.57
N ASN A 857 3.13 14.38 -17.82
CA ASN A 857 3.22 15.66 -17.09
C ASN A 857 3.00 15.48 -15.59
N LYS A 858 1.95 14.74 -15.19
CA LYS A 858 1.64 14.50 -13.78
C LYS A 858 2.76 13.73 -13.09
N HIS A 859 3.24 12.66 -13.72
CA HIS A 859 4.29 11.82 -13.16
C HIS A 859 5.63 12.57 -12.96
N LEU A 860 6.06 13.31 -13.99
CA LEU A 860 7.31 14.08 -13.92
C LEU A 860 7.24 15.21 -12.87
N ARG A 861 6.08 15.86 -12.76
CA ARG A 861 5.83 16.88 -11.73
C ARG A 861 5.92 16.31 -10.32
N GLU A 862 5.33 15.14 -10.08
CA GLU A 862 5.38 14.47 -8.77
C GLU A 862 6.83 14.08 -8.41
N GLU A 863 7.59 13.53 -9.36
CA GLU A 863 8.98 13.12 -9.14
C GLU A 863 9.92 14.31 -8.87
N LEU A 864 9.78 15.40 -9.63
CA LEU A 864 10.60 16.60 -9.46
C LEU A 864 10.27 17.33 -8.15
N ASN A 865 8.99 17.38 -7.76
CA ASN A 865 8.60 17.92 -6.46
C ASN A 865 9.15 17.06 -5.32
N ALA A 866 9.16 15.73 -5.46
CA ALA A 866 9.80 14.84 -4.50
C ALA A 866 11.31 15.12 -4.40
N LYS A 867 12.01 15.36 -5.52
CA LYS A 867 13.45 15.71 -5.53
C LYS A 867 13.75 17.10 -4.96
N LEU A 868 12.88 18.08 -5.16
CA LEU A 868 13.06 19.42 -4.59
C LEU A 868 12.96 19.37 -3.06
N LEU A 869 12.05 18.58 -2.53
CA LEU A 869 11.94 18.34 -1.09
C LEU A 869 13.21 17.70 -0.52
N LEU A 870 13.95 16.91 -1.32
CA LEU A 870 15.25 16.31 -0.98
C LEU A 870 16.47 17.24 -1.12
N HIS A 871 16.37 18.37 -1.83
CA HIS A 871 17.50 19.32 -2.05
C HIS A 871 17.30 20.67 -1.32
N SER A 872 16.09 20.93 -0.82
CA SER A 872 15.80 22.07 0.07
C SER A 872 15.77 21.68 1.55
N SER A 873 15.92 20.38 1.83
CA SER A 873 16.38 19.82 3.10
C SER A 873 17.89 19.61 3.07
#